data_AF-L1JQ50-F1
#
_entry.id   AF-L1JQ50-F1
#
_cell.length_a   1.000
_cell.length_b   1.000
_cell.length_c   1.000
_cell.angle_alpha   90.00
_cell.angle_beta   90.00
_cell.angle_gamma   90.00
#
_symmetry.space_group_name_H-M   'P 1'
#
loop_
_entity.id
_entity.type
_entity.pdbx_description
1 polymer ?
#
loop_
_entity_poly.entity_id
_entity_poly.type
_entity_poly.pdbx_seq_one_letter_code
_entity_poly.pdbx_strand_id
1 'polypeptide(L)'
;MAGGRKKSKKRLPIAMTLFVPFIAFAMPAALSHPSCPLAKKGDAGSALQTAEMLRVQGDEGGAYRCYWAAAEWREDCDPGLWEMVAGMAERTAGKGPAQDGYLPCYQLGRAASCHAGAMDARLARHVAHAECYRKVGNMTGAARALRAMLDDDLVRREDPGSCLHAANQVAELAMSGAVPWQFAEESFEMLHKGWSGNGYSLRSFGLIKTQVNRVEEALSLFQQSLKLLPDHYTHSQALVACNQLKRFDEALEHARACIDLQPGNPEYLRNFGSALVKLGRFEEALPHLLRAQKLVPSDHSVYIEIGFAHMGVGRLEEAAEMMERESLQRDCDWSKWEQYAQIEDQLLSRTAMERVNKGPFSLHALRNLTQREAQKKIPEIATPLPLPPPLLSPLRVGMLWTGTYDSEFANNVVSVLEMDPILRAIETNRLQLFWFSINDHESDGIGHYKSKERIRKLLGDRFLVLHTEVQRPDDGAKHEGVDCASSIRKFNLHMLFNLPGWLNEATMSVSAAIPCALQVAFKGYAGTLGASYVQHLLTDRISSPPELSHGYTEKLVYMPHSFYPVGNLQTYRRDSRAGIAVDRPHQLREELGLPAQGALVFGAFNDHYKIDPQLFRMWMRLLRSSNGSVIWTIRHGGEAILQKEAVKEGIDPARLVIAEPFPKVEHLAIKGYSDVFLDTHLYNGHSTTSDMLWAQVPVVTLPGEKMAARTAAGIMAAANAAIGIARNHDDYFELSKRLAQVAQRLRGAGEILHREQLSNTKLFNMNLFADNLLRCMRIIVDAHASYPERKFNLVVASE
;
A
#
# COMPACT_ATOMS: atom_id res chain seq x y z
N MET A 1 30.36 49.60 -32.99
CA MET A 1 31.57 48.76 -33.07
C MET A 1 32.48 49.10 -31.90
N ALA A 2 33.02 48.07 -31.25
CA ALA A 2 34.12 48.04 -30.28
C ALA A 2 34.01 48.99 -29.06
N GLY A 3 34.05 48.58 -27.81
CA GLY A 3 34.52 47.36 -27.16
C GLY A 3 35.13 47.76 -25.81
N GLY A 4 34.88 46.99 -24.75
CA GLY A 4 35.77 46.95 -23.59
C GLY A 4 35.35 47.66 -22.29
N ARG A 5 34.98 46.81 -21.32
CA ARG A 5 35.40 46.81 -19.90
C ARG A 5 35.04 48.01 -19.01
N LYS A 6 34.06 47.80 -18.12
CA LYS A 6 33.96 48.52 -16.83
C LYS A 6 34.56 47.70 -15.68
N LYS A 7 35.36 48.40 -14.87
CA LYS A 7 36.01 47.97 -13.62
C LYS A 7 35.07 48.15 -12.41
N SER A 8 35.53 47.54 -11.30
CA SER A 8 35.41 47.96 -9.88
C SER A 8 34.48 47.06 -9.04
N LYS A 9 35.02 46.23 -8.13
CA LYS A 9 35.58 46.49 -6.77
C LYS A 9 34.47 46.65 -5.69
N LYS A 10 34.30 45.64 -4.81
CA LYS A 10 34.53 45.69 -3.34
C LYS A 10 33.68 44.68 -2.51
N ARG A 11 34.40 44.01 -1.58
CA ARG A 11 34.08 43.62 -0.18
C ARG A 11 33.21 42.37 0.14
N LEU A 12 33.81 41.49 0.97
CA LEU A 12 33.29 40.44 1.90
C LEU A 12 32.25 40.97 2.93
N PRO A 13 31.52 40.18 3.79
CA PRO A 13 31.76 38.79 4.29
C PRO A 13 30.54 37.84 4.55
N ILE A 14 30.84 36.56 4.88
CA ILE A 14 30.21 35.58 5.83
C ILE A 14 28.69 35.29 5.78
N ALA A 15 28.30 34.05 5.44
CA ALA A 15 27.59 33.06 6.29
C ALA A 15 26.80 31.99 5.49
N MET A 16 27.20 30.74 5.74
CA MET A 16 26.52 29.44 5.63
C MET A 16 25.06 29.29 5.12
N THR A 17 24.92 28.15 4.42
CA THR A 17 23.75 27.27 4.24
C THR A 17 22.75 27.59 3.12
N LEU A 18 22.74 26.74 2.08
CA LEU A 18 21.55 26.04 1.55
C LEU A 18 21.92 25.08 0.38
N PHE A 19 21.05 24.10 0.18
CA PHE A 19 21.10 22.85 -0.58
C PHE A 19 21.21 22.93 -2.14
N VAL A 20 22.01 22.00 -2.74
CA VAL A 20 21.75 21.10 -3.93
C VAL A 20 21.61 21.74 -5.35
N PRO A 21 21.89 21.11 -6.55
CA PRO A 21 22.16 19.68 -6.93
C PRO A 21 23.33 19.35 -7.93
N PHE A 22 23.58 18.03 -8.05
CA PHE A 22 24.14 17.22 -9.17
C PHE A 22 24.37 17.86 -10.58
N ILE A 23 25.55 17.64 -11.20
CA ILE A 23 25.85 16.74 -12.38
C ILE A 23 27.28 17.04 -12.94
N ALA A 24 28.17 16.05 -12.77
CA ALA A 24 29.13 15.42 -13.71
C ALA A 24 30.53 15.98 -14.13
N PHE A 25 31.46 14.99 -14.14
CA PHE A 25 32.75 14.77 -14.83
C PHE A 25 34.03 15.52 -14.40
N ALA A 26 34.90 14.86 -13.63
CA ALA A 26 36.07 14.08 -14.11
C ALA A 26 37.08 13.79 -12.96
N MET A 27 37.74 12.64 -13.03
CA MET A 27 38.48 11.92 -11.97
C MET A 27 39.91 12.48 -11.67
N PRO A 28 40.59 11.98 -10.61
CA PRO A 28 41.48 12.74 -9.72
C PRO A 28 42.99 12.48 -9.89
N ALA A 29 43.83 13.43 -9.49
CA ALA A 29 45.29 13.26 -9.41
C ALA A 29 45.75 13.02 -7.96
N ALA A 30 45.97 11.75 -7.61
CA ALA A 30 46.88 11.35 -6.55
C ALA A 30 47.34 9.92 -6.85
N LEU A 31 48.66 9.67 -6.90
CA LEU A 31 49.38 8.46 -6.43
C LEU A 31 50.74 8.32 -7.13
N SER A 32 51.81 8.16 -6.36
CA SER A 32 53.11 7.66 -6.84
C SER A 32 53.58 6.59 -5.86
N HIS A 33 53.57 5.32 -6.28
CA HIS A 33 53.88 4.15 -5.45
C HIS A 33 55.40 3.81 -5.47
N PRO A 34 56.07 3.44 -4.35
CA PRO A 34 57.55 3.49 -4.23
C PRO A 34 58.33 2.25 -4.70
N SER A 35 57.70 1.27 -5.35
CA SER A 35 58.28 -0.07 -5.53
C SER A 35 58.66 -0.46 -6.96
N CYS A 36 58.77 0.49 -7.88
CA CYS A 36 59.35 0.30 -9.22
C CYS A 36 60.64 1.15 -9.33
N PRO A 37 61.86 0.56 -9.37
CA PRO A 37 63.13 1.32 -9.27
C PRO A 37 63.40 2.32 -10.40
N LEU A 38 62.67 2.21 -11.51
CA LEU A 38 62.85 3.02 -12.73
C LEU A 38 61.70 4.00 -12.99
N ALA A 39 60.63 3.98 -12.20
CA ALA A 39 59.45 4.83 -12.39
C ALA A 39 59.60 6.20 -11.67
N LYS A 40 60.75 6.86 -11.81
CA LYS A 40 61.06 8.13 -11.12
C LYS A 40 60.52 9.40 -11.80
N LYS A 41 59.81 9.25 -12.92
CA LYS A 41 59.11 10.35 -13.60
C LYS A 41 57.74 9.80 -13.93
N GLY A 42 56.66 10.47 -13.52
CA GLY A 42 55.26 10.05 -13.71
C GLY A 42 54.85 9.94 -15.18
N ASP A 43 55.48 9.02 -15.89
CA ASP A 43 55.39 8.75 -17.31
C ASP A 43 55.02 7.28 -17.47
N ALA A 44 53.77 7.05 -17.86
CA ALA A 44 53.20 5.72 -18.02
C ALA A 44 53.95 4.89 -19.09
N GLY A 45 54.57 5.53 -20.09
CA GLY A 45 55.32 4.84 -21.15
C GLY A 45 56.59 4.15 -20.65
N SER A 46 57.36 4.86 -19.81
CA SER A 46 58.58 4.33 -19.20
C SER A 46 58.31 3.19 -18.21
N ALA A 47 57.18 3.27 -17.48
CA ALA A 47 56.74 2.23 -16.56
C ALA A 47 56.30 0.95 -17.29
N LEU A 48 55.62 1.09 -18.43
CA LEU A 48 55.22 -0.02 -19.31
C LEU A 48 56.42 -0.77 -19.91
N GLN A 49 57.44 -0.05 -20.40
CA GLN A 49 58.65 -0.68 -20.94
C GLN A 49 59.42 -1.47 -19.88
N THR A 50 59.51 -0.93 -18.67
CA THR A 50 60.16 -1.61 -17.55
C THR A 50 59.40 -2.87 -17.14
N ALA A 51 58.07 -2.83 -17.17
CA ALA A 51 57.22 -3.96 -16.84
C ALA A 51 57.38 -5.14 -17.82
N GLU A 52 57.52 -4.87 -19.12
CA GLU A 52 57.79 -5.92 -20.12
C GLU A 52 59.19 -6.54 -19.98
N MET A 53 60.20 -5.72 -19.65
CA MET A 53 61.57 -6.22 -19.41
C MET A 53 61.62 -7.19 -18.20
N LEU A 54 60.95 -6.85 -17.10
CA LEU A 54 60.88 -7.69 -15.89
C LEU A 54 60.11 -8.99 -16.13
N ARG A 55 59.07 -8.94 -16.95
CA ARG A 55 58.29 -10.12 -17.35
C ARG A 55 59.13 -11.12 -18.16
N VAL A 56 59.98 -10.64 -19.08
CA VAL A 56 60.90 -11.50 -19.86
C VAL A 56 61.97 -12.16 -18.96
N GLN A 57 62.34 -11.51 -17.85
CA GLN A 57 63.27 -12.04 -16.86
C GLN A 57 62.62 -13.01 -15.86
N GLY A 58 61.30 -13.21 -15.93
CA GLY A 58 60.55 -14.12 -15.05
C GLY A 58 60.16 -13.52 -13.69
N ASP A 59 60.38 -12.23 -13.46
CA ASP A 59 59.94 -11.53 -12.24
C ASP A 59 58.51 -10.97 -12.42
N GLU A 60 57.52 -11.85 -12.29
CA GLU A 60 56.10 -11.50 -12.45
C GLU A 60 55.61 -10.48 -11.40
N GLY A 61 56.15 -10.52 -10.18
CA GLY A 61 55.79 -9.60 -9.10
C GLY A 61 56.37 -8.18 -9.30
N GLY A 62 57.57 -8.08 -9.87
CA GLY A 62 58.16 -6.82 -10.31
C GLY A 62 57.40 -6.18 -11.48
N ALA A 63 57.04 -6.99 -12.48
CA ALA A 63 56.27 -6.53 -13.64
C ALA A 63 54.88 -6.00 -13.25
N TYR A 64 54.14 -6.72 -12.39
CA TYR A 64 52.82 -6.31 -11.89
C TYR A 64 52.82 -4.89 -11.29
N ARG A 65 53.82 -4.58 -10.46
CA ARG A 65 53.93 -3.27 -9.79
C ARG A 65 54.17 -2.12 -10.75
N CYS A 66 54.92 -2.34 -11.82
CA CYS A 66 55.18 -1.30 -12.83
C CYS A 66 53.97 -1.12 -13.78
N TYR A 67 53.16 -2.16 -14.03
CA TYR A 67 51.87 -2.00 -14.71
C TYR A 67 50.85 -1.20 -13.88
N TRP A 68 50.77 -1.43 -12.56
CA TRP A 68 49.88 -0.68 -11.67
C TRP A 68 50.23 0.82 -11.63
N ALA A 69 51.52 1.15 -11.53
CA ALA A 69 51.99 2.54 -11.55
C ALA A 69 51.72 3.25 -12.90
N ALA A 70 51.83 2.53 -14.02
CA ALA A 70 51.48 3.08 -15.33
C ALA A 70 49.98 3.38 -15.46
N ALA A 71 49.13 2.57 -14.81
CA ALA A 71 47.67 2.71 -14.83
C ALA A 71 47.18 3.91 -14.00
N GLU A 72 47.87 4.23 -12.91
CA GLU A 72 47.59 5.40 -12.06
C GLU A 72 48.01 6.74 -12.70
N TRP A 73 49.01 6.74 -13.60
CA TRP A 73 49.56 7.98 -14.19
C TRP A 73 48.94 8.38 -15.52
N ARG A 74 48.01 7.58 -16.05
CA ARG A 74 47.23 7.92 -17.23
C ARG A 74 45.95 8.65 -16.83
N GLU A 75 45.80 9.90 -17.27
CA GLU A 75 44.54 10.66 -17.13
C GLU A 75 43.41 10.08 -17.97
N ASP A 76 43.74 9.31 -19.02
CA ASP A 76 42.81 8.68 -19.97
C ASP A 76 42.23 7.34 -19.46
N CYS A 77 42.58 6.89 -18.25
CA CYS A 77 42.12 5.63 -17.65
C CYS A 77 42.10 4.45 -18.66
N ASP A 78 43.27 4.07 -19.18
CA ASP A 78 43.39 3.01 -20.19
C ASP A 78 42.92 1.64 -19.64
N PRO A 79 41.79 1.09 -20.12
CA PRO A 79 41.22 -0.14 -19.57
C PRO A 79 42.09 -1.37 -19.82
N GLY A 80 42.81 -1.43 -20.94
CA GLY A 80 43.65 -2.58 -21.28
C GLY A 80 44.84 -2.71 -20.34
N LEU A 81 45.29 -1.60 -19.76
CA LEU A 81 46.36 -1.57 -18.76
C LEU A 81 45.88 -2.10 -17.41
N TRP A 82 44.68 -1.72 -16.98
CA TRP A 82 44.05 -2.24 -15.75
C TRP A 82 43.69 -3.73 -15.87
N GLU A 83 43.30 -4.22 -17.05
CA GLU A 83 43.12 -5.65 -17.32
C GLU A 83 44.45 -6.44 -17.25
N MET A 84 45.55 -5.86 -17.72
CA MET A 84 46.87 -6.49 -17.60
C MET A 84 47.36 -6.57 -16.14
N VAL A 85 47.10 -5.53 -15.36
CA VAL A 85 47.36 -5.50 -13.91
C VAL A 85 46.56 -6.59 -13.21
N ALA A 86 45.26 -6.71 -13.50
CA ALA A 86 44.40 -7.74 -12.94
C ALA A 86 44.85 -9.17 -13.32
N GLY A 87 45.15 -9.40 -14.60
CA GLY A 87 45.58 -10.73 -15.09
C GLY A 87 46.97 -11.16 -14.58
N MET A 88 47.86 -10.23 -14.24
CA MET A 88 49.11 -10.55 -13.56
C MET A 88 48.91 -10.85 -12.07
N ALA A 89 48.00 -10.14 -11.39
CA ALA A 89 47.66 -10.41 -10.00
C ALA A 89 47.16 -11.85 -9.81
N GLU A 90 46.30 -12.32 -10.73
CA GLU A 90 45.76 -13.70 -10.72
C GLU A 90 46.84 -14.79 -10.90
N ARG A 91 47.91 -14.51 -11.66
CA ARG A 91 49.01 -15.46 -11.86
C ARG A 91 49.96 -15.52 -10.67
N THR A 92 50.15 -14.40 -9.96
CA THR A 92 50.93 -14.35 -8.72
C THR A 92 50.17 -14.88 -7.49
N ALA A 93 48.83 -14.84 -7.51
CA ALA A 93 47.93 -15.32 -6.45
C ALA A 93 48.06 -16.83 -6.15
N GLY A 94 48.52 -17.62 -7.13
CA GLY A 94 48.60 -19.08 -7.03
C GLY A 94 49.83 -19.64 -6.30
N LYS A 95 50.73 -18.79 -5.78
CA LYS A 95 51.95 -19.21 -5.06
C LYS A 95 51.96 -18.70 -3.62
N GLY A 96 50.94 -19.09 -2.85
CA GLY A 96 50.90 -18.94 -1.38
C GLY A 96 49.49 -18.60 -0.87
N PRO A 97 49.04 -19.14 0.27
CA PRO A 97 47.64 -19.04 0.65
C PRO A 97 47.31 -17.66 1.23
N ALA A 98 46.20 -17.10 0.72
CA ALA A 98 45.42 -15.95 1.16
C ALA A 98 45.72 -14.59 0.48
N GLN A 99 44.63 -13.92 0.02
CA GLN A 99 44.34 -12.47 0.12
C GLN A 99 43.90 -11.70 -1.14
N ASP A 100 43.53 -12.27 -2.30
CA ASP A 100 43.35 -11.42 -3.51
C ASP A 100 41.99 -10.74 -3.75
N GLY A 101 40.94 -11.05 -2.99
CA GLY A 101 39.77 -10.12 -2.88
C GLY A 101 40.00 -9.00 -1.85
N TYR A 102 40.96 -9.23 -0.95
CA TYR A 102 41.38 -8.27 0.05
C TYR A 102 42.43 -7.32 -0.53
N LEU A 103 43.33 -7.76 -1.41
CA LEU A 103 44.49 -6.99 -1.84
C LEU A 103 44.14 -5.67 -2.55
N PRO A 104 43.20 -5.60 -3.51
CA PRO A 104 42.87 -4.34 -4.20
C PRO A 104 42.14 -3.34 -3.29
N CYS A 105 41.21 -3.84 -2.47
CA CYS A 105 40.46 -3.03 -1.49
C CYS A 105 41.37 -2.57 -0.34
N TYR A 106 42.24 -3.46 0.16
CA TYR A 106 43.26 -3.19 1.18
C TYR A 106 44.25 -2.12 0.69
N GLN A 107 44.66 -2.17 -0.58
CA GLN A 107 45.56 -1.20 -1.20
C GLN A 107 44.91 0.16 -1.47
N LEU A 108 43.63 0.21 -1.89
CA LEU A 108 42.89 1.48 -2.05
C LEU A 108 42.69 2.22 -0.73
N GLY A 109 42.36 1.52 0.37
CA GLY A 109 42.31 2.18 1.67
C GLY A 109 43.68 2.61 2.19
N ARG A 110 44.76 1.86 1.90
CA ARG A 110 46.13 2.30 2.20
C ARG A 110 46.53 3.55 1.42
N ALA A 111 46.14 3.65 0.15
CA ALA A 111 46.38 4.83 -0.69
C ALA A 111 45.68 6.08 -0.12
N ALA A 112 44.43 5.96 0.35
CA ALA A 112 43.68 7.04 0.98
C ALA A 112 44.30 7.51 2.33
N SER A 113 44.84 6.60 3.15
CA SER A 113 45.50 6.96 4.43
C SER A 113 46.73 7.84 4.31
N CYS A 114 47.41 7.83 3.17
CA CYS A 114 48.65 8.59 3.00
C CYS A 114 48.42 10.09 2.80
N HIS A 115 47.17 10.54 2.57
CA HIS A 115 46.84 11.94 2.31
C HIS A 115 46.29 12.71 3.53
N ALA A 116 45.84 12.03 4.59
CA ALA A 116 45.31 12.63 5.81
C ALA A 116 46.36 12.54 6.93
N GLY A 117 46.52 13.57 7.78
CA GLY A 117 47.52 13.59 8.86
C GLY A 117 47.42 12.38 9.80
N ALA A 118 48.46 12.04 10.56
CA ALA A 118 48.58 10.74 11.25
C ALA A 118 47.43 10.35 12.21
N MET A 119 46.69 11.32 12.76
CA MET A 119 45.46 11.08 13.54
C MET A 119 44.22 10.78 12.67
N ASP A 120 44.22 11.23 11.42
CA ASP A 120 43.12 11.18 10.44
C ASP A 120 43.32 10.03 9.42
N ALA A 121 44.56 9.55 9.26
CA ALA A 121 44.95 8.50 8.31
C ALA A 121 44.33 7.11 8.57
N ARG A 122 43.92 6.76 9.79
CA ARG A 122 43.35 5.44 10.11
C ARG A 122 41.82 5.44 9.97
N LEU A 123 41.20 6.53 10.40
CA LEU A 123 39.78 6.83 10.17
C LEU A 123 39.48 6.93 8.67
N ALA A 124 40.27 7.72 7.93
CA ALA A 124 40.20 7.81 6.47
C ALA A 124 40.40 6.45 5.79
N ARG A 125 41.14 5.52 6.41
CA ARG A 125 41.36 4.15 5.91
C ARG A 125 40.11 3.30 5.98
N HIS A 126 39.45 3.29 7.14
CA HIS A 126 38.22 2.52 7.34
C HIS A 126 37.06 3.12 6.55
N VAL A 127 36.96 4.45 6.46
CA VAL A 127 35.99 5.15 5.58
C VAL A 127 36.29 4.87 4.11
N ALA A 128 37.54 4.96 3.66
CA ALA A 128 37.91 4.64 2.27
C ALA A 128 37.69 3.15 1.96
N HIS A 129 37.98 2.24 2.89
CA HIS A 129 37.62 0.82 2.75
C HIS A 129 36.11 0.65 2.62
N ALA A 130 35.32 1.33 3.45
CA ALA A 130 33.87 1.28 3.37
C ALA A 130 33.33 1.84 2.04
N GLU A 131 33.87 2.95 1.56
CA GLU A 131 33.52 3.53 0.26
C GLU A 131 33.98 2.67 -0.92
N CYS A 132 35.16 2.08 -0.86
CA CYS A 132 35.63 1.13 -1.86
C CYS A 132 34.73 -0.10 -1.91
N TYR A 133 34.41 -0.68 -0.76
CA TYR A 133 33.47 -1.77 -0.64
C TYR A 133 32.08 -1.40 -1.19
N ARG A 134 31.60 -0.17 -0.94
CA ARG A 134 30.38 0.37 -1.56
C ARG A 134 30.49 0.45 -3.10
N LYS A 135 31.59 0.99 -3.62
CA LYS A 135 31.83 1.15 -5.08
C LYS A 135 31.91 -0.18 -5.83
N VAL A 136 32.39 -1.24 -5.18
CA VAL A 136 32.42 -2.59 -5.76
C VAL A 136 31.20 -3.46 -5.39
N GLY A 137 30.17 -2.87 -4.76
CA GLY A 137 28.91 -3.56 -4.43
C GLY A 137 28.96 -4.48 -3.20
N ASN A 138 30.06 -4.53 -2.46
CA ASN A 138 30.24 -5.38 -1.27
C ASN A 138 29.83 -4.66 0.02
N MET A 139 28.52 -4.54 0.24
CA MET A 139 27.99 -3.80 1.39
C MET A 139 28.29 -4.44 2.76
N THR A 140 28.41 -5.76 2.83
CA THR A 140 28.82 -6.48 4.05
C THR A 140 30.26 -6.15 4.44
N GLY A 141 31.15 -6.03 3.45
CA GLY A 141 32.53 -5.55 3.66
C GLY A 141 32.56 -4.10 4.13
N ALA A 142 31.70 -3.25 3.56
CA ALA A 142 31.60 -1.85 3.96
C ALA A 142 31.16 -1.68 5.42
N ALA A 143 30.13 -2.44 5.84
CA ALA A 143 29.68 -2.43 7.22
C ALA A 143 30.75 -2.96 8.19
N ARG A 144 31.46 -4.05 7.84
CA ARG A 144 32.57 -4.57 8.67
C ARG A 144 33.71 -3.57 8.84
N ALA A 145 34.06 -2.83 7.78
CA ALA A 145 35.08 -1.78 7.85
C ALA A 145 34.64 -0.63 8.77
N LEU A 146 33.37 -0.19 8.67
CA LEU A 146 32.82 0.84 9.56
C LEU A 146 32.74 0.39 11.02
N ARG A 147 32.46 -0.89 11.27
CA ARG A 147 32.47 -1.45 12.62
C ARG A 147 33.88 -1.60 13.20
N ALA A 148 34.84 -2.02 12.38
CA ALA A 148 36.24 -2.05 12.80
C ALA A 148 36.75 -0.65 13.15
N MET A 149 36.24 0.39 12.48
CA MET A 149 36.47 1.79 12.87
C MET A 149 35.92 2.09 14.26
N LEU A 150 34.68 1.71 14.54
CA LEU A 150 34.07 1.88 15.85
C LEU A 150 34.87 1.19 16.97
N ASP A 151 35.30 -0.06 16.75
CA ASP A 151 36.14 -0.81 17.71
C ASP A 151 37.49 -0.10 17.97
N ASP A 152 38.19 0.35 16.91
CA ASP A 152 39.49 1.03 17.03
C ASP A 152 39.37 2.39 17.76
N ASP A 153 38.34 3.19 17.44
CA ASP A 153 38.15 4.54 17.97
C ASP A 153 37.66 4.53 19.43
N LEU A 154 36.79 3.58 19.80
CA LEU A 154 36.28 3.41 21.17
C LEU A 154 37.39 3.07 22.17
N VAL A 155 38.37 2.25 21.75
CA VAL A 155 39.54 1.90 22.57
C VAL A 155 40.43 3.12 22.85
N ARG A 156 40.40 4.13 21.97
CA ARG A 156 41.32 5.28 22.01
C ARG A 156 40.68 6.58 22.51
N ARG A 157 39.36 6.59 22.71
CA ARG A 157 38.58 7.77 23.10
C ARG A 157 38.73 8.94 22.10
N GLU A 158 38.69 8.63 20.80
CA GLU A 158 38.70 9.64 19.72
C GLU A 158 37.35 10.37 19.56
N ASP A 159 37.23 11.37 18.68
CA ASP A 159 36.06 12.26 18.60
C ASP A 159 34.70 11.52 18.54
N PRO A 160 33.75 11.78 19.47
CA PRO A 160 32.42 11.17 19.50
C PRO A 160 31.61 11.36 18.21
N GLY A 161 31.86 12.45 17.48
CA GLY A 161 31.18 12.77 16.22
C GLY A 161 31.50 11.75 15.13
N SER A 162 32.78 11.40 14.97
CA SER A 162 33.25 10.39 14.02
C SER A 162 32.68 9.00 14.29
N CYS A 163 32.67 8.57 15.56
CA CYS A 163 32.08 7.29 15.94
C CYS A 163 30.55 7.28 15.71
N LEU A 164 29.86 8.37 16.05
CA LEU A 164 28.42 8.48 15.79
C LEU A 164 28.12 8.45 14.29
N HIS A 165 28.94 9.12 13.47
CA HIS A 165 28.83 9.11 12.02
C HIS A 165 29.01 7.69 11.46
N ALA A 166 30.00 6.95 11.96
CA ALA A 166 30.22 5.54 11.61
C ALA A 166 29.01 4.66 11.91
N ALA A 167 28.49 4.76 13.14
CA ALA A 167 27.33 3.99 13.58
C ALA A 167 26.07 4.35 12.76
N ASN A 168 25.87 5.62 12.43
CA ASN A 168 24.79 6.05 11.55
C ASN A 168 24.94 5.47 10.13
N GLN A 169 26.14 5.43 9.55
CA GLN A 169 26.36 4.78 8.26
C GLN A 169 26.11 3.28 8.29
N VAL A 170 26.43 2.60 9.40
CA VAL A 170 26.07 1.19 9.60
C VAL A 170 24.56 1.02 9.67
N ALA A 171 23.85 1.92 10.35
CA ALA A 171 22.39 1.93 10.36
C ALA A 171 21.80 2.19 8.97
N GLU A 172 22.38 3.08 8.16
CA GLU A 172 21.95 3.26 6.76
C GLU A 172 22.11 1.99 5.93
N LEU A 173 23.21 1.26 6.11
CA LEU A 173 23.42 -0.02 5.45
C LEU A 173 22.40 -1.07 5.94
N ALA A 174 22.08 -1.09 7.23
CA ALA A 174 21.03 -1.94 7.77
C ALA A 174 19.65 -1.58 7.23
N MET A 175 19.32 -0.29 7.15
CA MET A 175 18.10 0.22 6.53
C MET A 175 17.99 -0.17 5.05
N SER A 176 19.09 -0.24 4.31
CA SER A 176 19.08 -0.72 2.91
C SER A 176 19.00 -2.25 2.77
N GLY A 177 18.92 -3.00 3.88
CA GLY A 177 18.93 -4.47 3.90
C GLY A 177 20.29 -5.09 3.60
N ALA A 178 21.35 -4.29 3.61
CA ALA A 178 22.68 -4.71 3.19
C ALA A 178 23.48 -5.39 4.32
N VAL A 179 23.08 -5.14 5.57
CA VAL A 179 23.49 -5.89 6.77
C VAL A 179 22.31 -6.09 7.72
N PRO A 180 22.33 -7.14 8.57
CA PRO A 180 21.28 -7.34 9.58
C PRO A 180 21.23 -6.20 10.60
N TRP A 181 20.04 -5.92 11.14
CA TRP A 181 19.84 -4.91 12.19
C TRP A 181 20.67 -5.14 13.45
N GLN A 182 20.95 -6.40 13.80
CA GLN A 182 21.87 -6.76 14.89
C GLN A 182 23.23 -6.07 14.75
N PHE A 183 23.71 -5.89 13.51
CA PHE A 183 24.99 -5.25 13.25
C PHE A 183 24.96 -3.75 13.57
N ALA A 184 23.84 -3.08 13.32
CA ALA A 184 23.62 -1.70 13.75
C ALA A 184 23.42 -1.61 15.27
N GLU A 185 22.64 -2.51 15.87
CA GLU A 185 22.44 -2.53 17.33
C GLU A 185 23.75 -2.69 18.10
N GLU A 186 24.59 -3.66 17.72
CA GLU A 186 25.90 -3.88 18.34
C GLU A 186 26.80 -2.65 18.19
N SER A 187 26.76 -1.98 17.04
CA SER A 187 27.52 -0.76 16.78
C SER A 187 27.12 0.39 17.71
N PHE A 188 25.82 0.58 17.93
CA PHE A 188 25.32 1.60 18.88
C PHE A 188 25.48 1.19 20.34
N GLU A 189 25.43 -0.11 20.66
CA GLU A 189 25.72 -0.61 22.01
C GLU A 189 27.19 -0.38 22.38
N MET A 190 28.11 -0.64 21.45
CA MET A 190 29.53 -0.34 21.58
C MET A 190 29.74 1.16 21.78
N LEU A 191 29.11 1.99 20.95
CA LEU A 191 29.17 3.45 21.06
C LEU A 191 28.68 3.94 22.44
N HIS A 192 27.56 3.39 22.92
CA HIS A 192 27.00 3.74 24.22
C HIS A 192 27.92 3.30 25.38
N LYS A 193 28.51 2.10 25.32
CA LYS A 193 29.45 1.60 26.34
C LYS A 193 30.72 2.45 26.43
N GLY A 194 31.26 2.90 25.30
CA GLY A 194 32.45 3.75 25.29
C GLY A 194 32.18 5.23 25.61
N TRP A 195 30.97 5.72 25.32
CA TRP A 195 30.59 7.13 25.46
C TRP A 195 29.21 7.28 26.12
N SER A 196 29.11 6.89 27.38
CA SER A 196 27.87 6.91 28.17
C SER A 196 27.30 8.32 28.46
N GLY A 197 27.97 9.39 28.00
CA GLY A 197 27.58 10.80 28.21
C GLY A 197 27.18 11.58 26.96
N ASN A 198 27.01 10.93 25.80
CA ASN A 198 26.57 11.61 24.57
C ASN A 198 25.07 11.37 24.33
N GLY A 199 24.24 12.42 24.47
CA GLY A 199 22.80 12.30 24.21
C GLY A 199 22.48 11.95 22.75
N TYR A 200 23.27 12.41 21.78
CA TYR A 200 23.01 12.14 20.36
C TYR A 200 23.18 10.65 20.02
N SER A 201 24.14 9.96 20.67
CA SER A 201 24.31 8.52 20.48
C SER A 201 23.18 7.73 21.13
N LEU A 202 22.73 8.11 22.33
CA LEU A 202 21.57 7.52 23.00
C LEU A 202 20.29 7.69 22.19
N ARG A 203 20.07 8.89 21.62
CA ARG A 203 18.95 9.16 20.72
C ARG A 203 19.00 8.30 19.48
N SER A 204 20.13 8.28 18.76
CA SER A 204 20.27 7.44 17.58
C SER A 204 20.09 5.96 17.93
N PHE A 205 20.60 5.51 19.08
CA PHE A 205 20.37 4.13 19.52
C PHE A 205 18.90 3.85 19.82
N GLY A 206 18.20 4.78 20.47
CA GLY A 206 16.76 4.70 20.69
C GLY A 206 15.97 4.63 19.37
N LEU A 207 16.38 5.39 18.35
CA LEU A 207 15.81 5.26 17.01
C LEU A 207 16.02 3.85 16.46
N ILE A 208 17.22 3.28 16.54
CA ILE A 208 17.48 1.89 16.11
C ILE A 208 16.64 0.88 16.90
N LYS A 209 16.49 1.06 18.22
CA LYS A 209 15.64 0.19 19.04
C LYS A 209 14.16 0.29 18.67
N THR A 210 13.68 1.48 18.31
CA THR A 210 12.34 1.68 17.76
C THR A 210 12.20 0.93 16.44
N GLN A 211 13.26 0.97 15.63
CA GLN A 211 13.29 0.33 14.32
C GLN A 211 13.24 -1.21 14.43
N VAL A 212 13.87 -1.82 15.44
CA VAL A 212 13.76 -3.27 15.70
C VAL A 212 12.59 -3.65 16.63
N ASN A 213 11.61 -2.77 16.79
CA ASN A 213 10.41 -2.99 17.59
C ASN A 213 10.66 -3.27 19.10
N ARG A 214 11.77 -2.78 19.65
CA ARG A 214 12.09 -2.81 21.09
C ARG A 214 11.75 -1.45 21.72
N VAL A 215 10.47 -1.10 21.68
CA VAL A 215 9.98 0.26 21.96
C VAL A 215 10.17 0.66 23.43
N GLU A 216 10.02 -0.24 24.40
CA GLU A 216 10.35 0.04 25.82
C GLU A 216 11.81 0.45 26.02
N GLU A 217 12.73 -0.25 25.37
CA GLU A 217 14.16 0.07 25.45
C GLU A 217 14.48 1.37 24.74
N ALA A 218 13.84 1.61 23.59
CA ALA A 218 13.94 2.87 22.88
C ALA A 218 13.49 4.05 23.75
N LEU A 219 12.35 3.93 24.43
CA LEU A 219 11.84 4.95 25.34
C LEU A 219 12.81 5.22 26.49
N SER A 220 13.38 4.17 27.10
CA SER A 220 14.42 4.31 28.13
C SER A 220 15.65 5.06 27.61
N LEU A 221 16.10 4.76 26.39
CA LEU A 221 17.22 5.43 25.74
C LEU A 221 16.90 6.90 25.41
N PHE A 222 15.69 7.20 24.94
CA PHE A 222 15.24 8.58 24.73
C PHE A 222 15.19 9.36 26.04
N GLN A 223 14.67 8.77 27.12
CA GLN A 223 14.65 9.41 28.44
C GLN A 223 16.05 9.67 28.99
N GLN A 224 17.00 8.76 28.76
CA GLN A 224 18.41 8.98 29.10
C GLN A 224 19.04 10.07 28.23
N SER A 225 18.74 10.07 26.93
CA SER A 225 19.17 11.13 26.00
C SER A 225 18.67 12.49 26.45
N LEU A 226 17.40 12.61 26.84
CA LEU A 226 16.76 13.85 27.27
C LEU A 226 17.38 14.45 28.54
N LYS A 227 17.97 13.64 29.42
CA LYS A 227 18.73 14.13 30.58
C LYS A 227 20.00 14.87 30.18
N LEU A 228 20.53 14.58 28.98
CA LEU A 228 21.76 15.16 28.45
C LEU A 228 21.47 16.22 27.37
N LEU A 229 20.44 16.00 26.56
CA LEU A 229 20.00 16.81 25.43
C LEU A 229 18.47 17.01 25.49
N PRO A 230 17.98 17.99 26.26
CA PRO A 230 16.57 18.33 26.29
C PRO A 230 16.19 19.10 25.01
N ASP A 231 15.99 18.38 23.92
CA ASP A 231 15.59 18.95 22.62
C ASP A 231 14.22 18.44 22.14
N HIS A 232 13.57 19.26 21.30
CA HIS A 232 12.25 18.98 20.74
C HIS A 232 12.18 17.67 19.93
N TYR A 233 13.26 17.32 19.24
CA TYR A 233 13.29 16.18 18.34
C TYR A 233 13.28 14.88 19.15
N THR A 234 14.09 14.79 20.21
CA THR A 234 14.12 13.64 21.11
C THR A 234 12.82 13.49 21.88
N HIS A 235 12.20 14.60 22.31
CA HIS A 235 10.85 14.57 22.88
C HIS A 235 9.81 14.07 21.88
N SER A 236 9.89 14.48 20.60
CA SER A 236 9.01 13.99 19.55
C SER A 236 9.15 12.48 19.32
N GLN A 237 10.38 11.95 19.37
CA GLN A 237 10.60 10.50 19.24
C GLN A 237 10.11 9.72 20.46
N ALA A 238 10.33 10.24 21.67
CA ALA A 238 9.80 9.67 22.90
C ALA A 238 8.25 9.67 22.91
N LEU A 239 7.63 10.74 22.40
CA LEU A 239 6.19 10.84 22.21
C LEU A 239 5.64 9.74 21.29
N VAL A 240 6.30 9.48 20.16
CA VAL A 240 5.92 8.39 19.25
C VAL A 240 6.02 7.03 19.95
N ALA A 241 7.12 6.79 20.66
CA ALA A 241 7.31 5.56 21.45
C ALA A 241 6.22 5.39 22.53
N CYS A 242 5.89 6.44 23.30
CA CYS A 242 4.82 6.40 24.29
C CYS A 242 3.44 6.12 23.66
N ASN A 243 3.16 6.67 22.48
CA ASN A 243 1.92 6.38 21.75
C ASN A 243 1.83 4.92 21.30
N GLN A 244 2.93 4.35 20.79
CA GLN A 244 3.03 2.93 20.42
C GLN A 244 2.77 2.00 21.61
N LEU A 245 3.30 2.37 22.79
CA LEU A 245 3.11 1.65 24.05
C LEU A 245 1.79 1.95 24.75
N LYS A 246 0.94 2.82 24.18
CA LYS A 246 -0.32 3.30 24.78
C LYS A 246 -0.13 3.97 26.15
N ARG A 247 1.05 4.51 26.43
CA ARG A 247 1.38 5.28 27.65
C ARG A 247 1.05 6.75 27.42
N PHE A 248 -0.25 7.04 27.33
CA PHE A 248 -0.74 8.35 26.87
C PHE A 248 -0.43 9.50 27.83
N ASP A 249 -0.31 9.24 29.14
CA ASP A 249 0.07 10.27 30.11
C ASP A 249 1.51 10.78 29.88
N GLU A 250 2.46 9.86 29.66
CA GLU A 250 3.85 10.23 29.32
C GLU A 250 3.97 10.82 27.91
N ALA A 251 3.15 10.34 26.97
CA ALA A 251 3.02 10.96 25.66
C ALA A 251 2.61 12.44 25.82
N LEU A 252 1.65 12.76 26.68
CA LEU A 252 1.23 14.13 26.92
C LEU A 252 2.37 15.02 27.45
N GLU A 253 3.18 14.50 28.38
CA GLU A 253 4.35 15.24 28.92
C GLU A 253 5.38 15.55 27.82
N HIS A 254 5.70 14.57 26.97
CA HIS A 254 6.63 14.77 25.86
C HIS A 254 6.07 15.70 24.78
N ALA A 255 4.77 15.60 24.46
CA ALA A 255 4.12 16.53 23.53
C ALA A 255 4.08 17.97 24.09
N ARG A 256 3.89 18.13 25.41
CA ARG A 256 3.96 19.44 26.06
C ARG A 256 5.36 20.04 25.91
N ALA A 257 6.40 19.26 26.21
CA ALA A 257 7.78 19.70 26.05
C ALA A 257 8.11 20.12 24.61
N CYS A 258 7.59 19.41 23.59
CA CYS A 258 7.74 19.81 22.19
C CYS A 258 7.13 21.19 21.90
N ILE A 259 5.94 21.48 22.43
CA ILE A 259 5.28 22.78 22.28
C ILE A 259 6.04 23.87 23.05
N ASP A 260 6.53 23.59 24.26
CA ASP A 260 7.26 24.59 25.05
C ASP A 260 8.57 25.00 24.37
N LEU A 261 9.24 24.04 23.70
CA LEU A 261 10.45 24.29 22.92
C LEU A 261 10.17 24.94 21.56
N GLN A 262 9.05 24.59 20.90
CA GLN A 262 8.62 25.19 19.63
C GLN A 262 7.12 25.51 19.59
N PRO A 263 6.68 26.64 20.18
CA PRO A 263 5.26 26.96 20.35
C PRO A 263 4.46 27.23 19.07
N GLY A 264 5.14 27.38 17.93
CA GLY A 264 4.56 27.68 16.63
C GLY A 264 4.58 26.52 15.64
N ASN A 265 5.08 25.34 16.04
CA ASN A 265 5.13 24.19 15.14
C ASN A 265 3.74 23.53 15.05
N PRO A 266 3.11 23.51 13.86
CA PRO A 266 1.76 22.95 13.68
C PRO A 266 1.69 21.46 13.98
N GLU A 267 2.76 20.71 13.71
CA GLU A 267 2.85 19.27 13.97
C GLU A 267 2.82 18.98 15.47
N TYR A 268 3.56 19.75 16.28
CA TYR A 268 3.58 19.57 17.73
C TYR A 268 2.27 20.00 18.40
N LEU A 269 1.65 21.07 17.89
CA LEU A 269 0.30 21.48 18.31
C LEU A 269 -0.73 20.38 18.04
N ARG A 270 -0.65 19.72 16.87
CA ARG A 270 -1.49 18.56 16.55
C ARG A 270 -1.20 17.39 17.48
N ASN A 271 0.06 16.98 17.61
CA ASN A 271 0.42 15.77 18.37
C ASN A 271 0.08 15.93 19.86
N PHE A 272 0.19 17.13 20.42
CA PHE A 272 -0.29 17.44 21.78
C PHE A 272 -1.80 17.39 21.91
N GLY A 273 -2.53 17.95 20.93
CA GLY A 273 -3.98 17.84 20.89
C GLY A 273 -4.46 16.38 20.78
N SER A 274 -3.81 15.58 19.94
CA SER A 274 -4.09 14.14 19.80
C SER A 274 -3.82 13.38 21.11
N ALA A 275 -2.72 13.68 21.82
CA ALA A 275 -2.45 13.09 23.13
C ALA A 275 -3.55 13.42 24.16
N LEU A 276 -4.05 14.66 24.17
CA LEU A 276 -5.18 15.06 25.03
C LEU A 276 -6.49 14.36 24.65
N VAL A 277 -6.79 14.22 23.35
CA VAL A 277 -7.97 13.48 22.86
C VAL A 277 -7.93 12.02 23.33
N LYS A 278 -6.78 11.35 23.22
CA LYS A 278 -6.61 9.95 23.67
C LYS A 278 -6.78 9.78 25.19
N LEU A 279 -6.47 10.82 25.97
CA LEU A 279 -6.69 10.88 27.41
C LEU A 279 -8.11 11.32 27.80
N GLY A 280 -8.99 11.58 26.84
CA GLY A 280 -10.35 12.07 27.09
C GLY A 280 -10.43 13.54 27.54
N ARG A 281 -9.33 14.30 27.44
CA ARG A 281 -9.23 15.72 27.85
C ARG A 281 -9.58 16.63 26.68
N PHE A 282 -10.79 16.48 26.18
CA PHE A 282 -11.22 17.05 24.90
C PHE A 282 -11.28 18.58 24.90
N GLU A 283 -11.75 19.19 26.00
CA GLU A 283 -11.86 20.65 26.13
C GLU A 283 -10.49 21.34 26.09
N GLU A 284 -9.47 20.68 26.63
CA GLU A 284 -8.08 21.15 26.58
C GLU A 284 -7.45 20.94 25.21
N ALA A 285 -7.88 19.92 24.46
CA ALA A 285 -7.33 19.61 23.14
C ALA A 285 -7.71 20.66 22.08
N LEU A 286 -8.97 21.12 22.10
CA LEU A 286 -9.56 21.97 21.08
C LEU A 286 -8.75 23.24 20.75
N PRO A 287 -8.30 24.06 21.73
CA PRO A 287 -7.53 25.26 21.44
C PRO A 287 -6.22 24.99 20.68
N HIS A 288 -5.56 23.87 20.98
CA HIS A 288 -4.30 23.49 20.34
C HIS A 288 -4.53 22.97 18.92
N LEU A 289 -5.55 22.13 18.74
CA LEU A 289 -5.91 21.58 17.43
C LEU A 289 -6.43 22.68 16.48
N LEU A 290 -7.27 23.59 16.96
CA LEU A 290 -7.75 24.74 16.17
C LEU A 290 -6.61 25.69 15.79
N ARG A 291 -5.60 25.83 16.65
CA ARG A 291 -4.39 26.61 16.32
C ARG A 291 -3.54 25.89 15.26
N ALA A 292 -3.37 24.57 15.35
CA ALA A 292 -2.69 23.78 14.33
C ALA A 292 -3.40 23.91 12.97
N GLN A 293 -4.73 23.80 12.96
CA GLN A 293 -5.58 23.98 11.77
C GLN A 293 -5.41 25.36 11.14
N LYS A 294 -5.34 26.44 11.93
CA LYS A 294 -5.12 27.80 11.41
C LYS A 294 -3.74 27.97 10.75
N LEU A 295 -2.72 27.30 11.29
CA LEU A 295 -1.35 27.39 10.78
C LEU A 295 -1.19 26.58 9.48
N VAL A 296 -1.79 25.39 9.41
CA VAL A 296 -1.77 24.54 8.22
C VAL A 296 -3.19 24.06 7.92
N PRO A 297 -4.00 24.88 7.21
CA PRO A 297 -5.38 24.52 6.87
C PRO A 297 -5.50 23.29 5.99
N SER A 298 -4.42 22.88 5.32
CA SER A 298 -4.33 21.69 4.47
C SER A 298 -3.98 20.41 5.22
N ASP A 299 -3.62 20.46 6.50
CA ASP A 299 -3.32 19.25 7.27
C ASP A 299 -4.62 18.57 7.71
N HIS A 300 -5.06 17.60 6.92
CA HIS A 300 -6.31 16.89 7.11
C HIS A 300 -6.36 16.06 8.40
N SER A 301 -5.21 15.59 8.89
CA SER A 301 -5.13 14.81 10.13
C SER A 301 -5.63 15.60 11.36
N VAL A 302 -5.51 16.93 11.31
CA VAL A 302 -5.98 17.82 12.37
C VAL A 302 -7.50 17.88 12.46
N TYR A 303 -8.23 17.79 11.34
CA TYR A 303 -9.70 17.87 11.32
C TYR A 303 -10.35 16.66 11.98
N ILE A 304 -9.75 15.47 11.83
CA ILE A 304 -10.19 14.25 12.50
C ILE A 304 -10.08 14.41 14.02
N GLU A 305 -8.93 14.90 14.49
CA GLU A 305 -8.68 15.10 15.91
C GLU A 305 -9.60 16.19 16.50
N ILE A 306 -9.89 17.26 15.75
CA ILE A 306 -10.88 18.28 16.16
C ILE A 306 -12.28 17.66 16.23
N GLY A 307 -12.66 16.82 15.26
CA GLY A 307 -13.93 16.11 15.25
C GLY A 307 -14.11 15.22 16.49
N PHE A 308 -13.10 14.41 16.82
CA PHE A 308 -13.11 13.59 18.04
C PHE A 308 -13.16 14.44 19.31
N ALA A 309 -12.44 15.55 19.35
CA ALA A 309 -12.50 16.47 20.48
C ALA A 309 -13.90 17.09 20.64
N HIS A 310 -14.55 17.52 19.55
CA HIS A 310 -15.92 18.04 19.61
C HIS A 310 -16.95 16.97 20.04
N MET A 311 -16.82 15.73 19.55
CA MET A 311 -17.65 14.61 20.01
C MET A 311 -17.51 14.38 21.51
N GLY A 312 -16.28 14.39 22.03
CA GLY A 312 -16.00 14.17 23.44
C GLY A 312 -16.55 15.26 24.37
N VAL A 313 -16.75 16.49 23.87
CA VAL A 313 -17.38 17.61 24.60
C VAL A 313 -18.91 17.65 24.37
N GLY A 314 -19.47 16.75 23.56
CA GLY A 314 -20.91 16.73 23.24
C GLY A 314 -21.35 17.79 22.22
N ARG A 315 -20.40 18.40 21.51
CA ARG A 315 -20.62 19.38 20.43
C ARG A 315 -20.77 18.66 19.09
N LEU A 316 -21.88 17.93 18.96
CA LEU A 316 -22.09 16.99 17.86
C LEU A 316 -22.24 17.68 16.50
N GLU A 317 -22.76 18.91 16.47
CA GLU A 317 -22.90 19.72 15.24
C GLU A 317 -21.53 20.17 14.73
N GLU A 318 -20.67 20.71 15.60
CA GLU A 318 -19.32 21.12 15.23
C GLU A 318 -18.40 19.93 14.91
N ALA A 319 -18.61 18.79 15.57
CA ALA A 319 -17.95 17.54 15.21
C ALA A 319 -18.34 17.09 13.80
N ALA A 320 -19.64 17.12 13.50
CA ALA A 320 -20.16 16.81 12.19
C ALA A 320 -19.61 17.78 11.13
N GLU A 321 -19.56 19.09 11.38
CA GLU A 321 -18.98 20.06 10.44
C GLU A 321 -17.48 19.82 10.17
N MET A 322 -16.70 19.40 11.17
CA MET A 322 -15.26 19.15 11.00
C MET A 322 -14.99 17.84 10.26
N MET A 323 -15.78 16.80 10.53
CA MET A 323 -15.78 15.55 9.78
C MET A 323 -16.33 15.74 8.36
N GLU A 324 -17.33 16.60 8.20
CA GLU A 324 -17.90 17.00 6.91
C GLU A 324 -16.91 17.86 6.12
N ARG A 325 -16.06 18.70 6.74
CA ARG A 325 -14.99 19.43 6.03
C ARG A 325 -13.84 18.53 5.59
N GLU A 326 -13.51 17.51 6.38
CA GLU A 326 -12.59 16.44 5.94
C GLU A 326 -13.20 15.67 4.75
N SER A 327 -14.50 15.38 4.81
CA SER A 327 -15.27 14.71 3.77
C SER A 327 -15.51 15.57 2.52
N LEU A 328 -15.82 16.87 2.65
CA LEU A 328 -16.10 17.84 1.57
C LEU A 328 -14.88 18.14 0.71
N GLN A 329 -13.66 18.01 1.27
CA GLN A 329 -12.42 18.09 0.49
C GLN A 329 -11.97 16.74 -0.06
N ARG A 330 -12.57 15.63 0.38
CA ARG A 330 -12.34 14.29 -0.16
C ARG A 330 -13.36 13.88 -1.23
N ASP A 331 -14.64 14.19 -1.09
CA ASP A 331 -15.69 13.65 -1.93
C ASP A 331 -16.80 14.69 -2.24
N CYS A 332 -17.15 14.82 -3.53
CA CYS A 332 -18.34 15.53 -4.05
C CYS A 332 -18.31 17.07 -4.26
N ASP A 333 -17.15 17.71 -4.54
CA ASP A 333 -17.17 19.05 -5.17
C ASP A 333 -17.44 18.97 -6.68
N TRP A 334 -18.71 19.05 -7.09
CA TRP A 334 -19.11 19.08 -8.51
C TRP A 334 -18.68 20.35 -9.25
N SER A 335 -18.33 21.44 -8.55
CA SER A 335 -17.89 22.68 -9.20
C SER A 335 -16.56 22.55 -9.93
N LYS A 336 -15.78 21.51 -9.58
CA LYS A 336 -14.50 21.16 -10.21
C LYS A 336 -14.57 19.88 -11.04
N TRP A 337 -15.77 19.35 -11.31
CA TRP A 337 -15.96 18.10 -12.05
C TRP A 337 -15.21 18.06 -13.40
N GLU A 338 -15.28 19.14 -14.18
CA GLU A 338 -14.55 19.25 -15.46
C GLU A 338 -13.03 19.32 -15.27
N GLN A 339 -12.55 19.94 -14.18
CA GLN A 339 -11.12 19.99 -13.85
C GLN A 339 -10.63 18.61 -13.39
N TYR A 340 -11.42 17.86 -12.61
CA TYR A 340 -11.08 16.49 -12.20
C TYR A 340 -11.04 15.52 -13.38
N ALA A 341 -12.00 15.62 -14.32
CA ALA A 341 -11.99 14.85 -15.56
C ALA A 341 -10.77 15.17 -16.44
N GLN A 342 -10.30 16.42 -16.45
CA GLN A 342 -9.08 16.84 -17.14
C GLN A 342 -7.79 16.42 -16.39
N ILE A 343 -7.83 16.33 -15.06
CA ILE A 343 -6.71 15.90 -14.20
C ILE A 343 -6.48 14.38 -14.31
N GLU A 344 -7.52 13.57 -14.58
CA GLU A 344 -7.39 12.12 -14.85
C GLU A 344 -6.47 11.83 -16.05
N ASP A 345 -6.50 12.68 -17.09
CA ASP A 345 -5.59 12.65 -18.23
C ASP A 345 -4.18 13.21 -17.93
N GLN A 346 -4.06 14.12 -16.95
CA GLN A 346 -2.80 14.80 -16.59
C GLN A 346 -2.03 14.18 -15.40
N LEU A 347 -2.63 13.28 -14.63
CA LEU A 347 -2.07 12.59 -13.44
C LEU A 347 -0.97 11.56 -13.75
N LEU A 348 -0.25 11.74 -14.86
CA LEU A 348 0.97 11.03 -15.22
C LEU A 348 2.18 11.46 -14.37
N SER A 349 2.03 12.34 -13.35
CA SER A 349 3.13 12.87 -12.54
C SER A 349 2.96 12.82 -11.00
N ARG A 350 3.81 11.98 -10.40
CA ARG A 350 4.50 11.98 -9.09
C ARG A 350 3.81 12.03 -7.71
N THR A 351 2.55 12.41 -7.48
CA THR A 351 2.02 12.47 -6.08
C THR A 351 0.56 12.03 -5.92
N ALA A 352 0.24 10.80 -6.33
CA ALA A 352 -1.14 10.33 -6.45
C ALA A 352 -1.68 9.47 -5.28
N MET A 353 -0.85 8.83 -4.44
CA MET A 353 -1.38 7.74 -3.59
C MET A 353 -2.19 8.16 -2.36
N GLU A 354 -1.99 9.34 -1.77
CA GLU A 354 -2.92 9.82 -0.72
C GLU A 354 -4.33 10.11 -1.25
N ARG A 355 -4.45 10.29 -2.57
CA ARG A 355 -5.72 10.52 -3.27
C ARG A 355 -6.37 9.21 -3.75
N VAL A 356 -5.61 8.13 -3.93
CA VAL A 356 -6.07 6.82 -4.46
C VAL A 356 -7.06 6.10 -3.55
N ASN A 357 -7.00 6.32 -2.24
CA ASN A 357 -7.67 5.44 -1.29
C ASN A 357 -9.07 5.88 -0.83
N LYS A 358 -9.54 7.09 -1.17
CA LYS A 358 -10.77 7.66 -0.57
C LYS A 358 -11.53 8.65 -1.46
N GLY A 359 -11.73 8.37 -2.74
CA GLY A 359 -12.71 9.13 -3.52
C GLY A 359 -13.13 8.55 -4.87
N PRO A 360 -14.12 9.16 -5.56
CA PRO A 360 -14.76 8.62 -6.78
C PRO A 360 -13.81 8.33 -7.91
N PHE A 361 -12.68 9.03 -7.92
CA PHE A 361 -11.87 9.29 -9.11
C PHE A 361 -10.53 8.56 -9.08
N SER A 362 -10.31 7.71 -8.07
CA SER A 362 -8.96 7.31 -7.69
C SER A 362 -8.77 5.80 -7.61
N LEU A 363 -9.87 5.03 -7.57
CA LEU A 363 -9.90 3.59 -7.83
C LEU A 363 -10.02 3.26 -9.34
N HIS A 364 -10.16 4.30 -10.17
CA HIS A 364 -10.21 4.20 -11.63
C HIS A 364 -8.83 4.33 -12.24
N ALA A 365 -8.01 3.29 -12.08
CA ALA A 365 -6.75 3.28 -12.79
C ALA A 365 -6.96 2.95 -14.28
N LEU A 366 -6.68 3.93 -15.13
CA LEU A 366 -6.23 3.66 -16.49
C LEU A 366 -5.11 2.60 -16.40
N ARG A 367 -5.15 1.56 -17.25
CA ARG A 367 -4.15 0.49 -17.31
C ARG A 367 -2.70 0.99 -17.18
N ASN A 368 -2.41 2.17 -17.73
CA ASN A 368 -1.09 2.81 -17.68
C ASN A 368 -0.70 3.33 -16.29
N LEU A 369 -1.65 3.80 -15.48
CA LEU A 369 -1.42 4.30 -14.12
C LEU A 369 -1.07 3.12 -13.19
N THR A 370 -1.92 2.10 -13.15
CA THR A 370 -1.65 0.88 -12.36
C THR A 370 -0.36 0.21 -12.78
N GLN A 371 -0.06 0.18 -14.08
CA GLN A 371 1.19 -0.37 -14.58
C GLN A 371 2.40 0.44 -14.13
N ARG A 372 2.32 1.79 -14.12
CA ARG A 372 3.39 2.64 -13.58
C ARG A 372 3.58 2.45 -12.09
N GLU A 373 2.50 2.36 -11.31
CA GLU A 373 2.59 2.12 -9.86
C GLU A 373 3.15 0.73 -9.55
N ALA A 374 2.69 -0.31 -10.27
CA ALA A 374 3.28 -1.63 -10.17
C ALA A 374 4.77 -1.62 -10.54
N GLN A 375 5.16 -0.85 -11.57
CA GLN A 375 6.56 -0.70 -11.98
C GLN A 375 7.42 -0.04 -10.91
N LYS A 376 6.86 0.83 -10.05
CA LYS A 376 7.62 1.37 -8.89
C LYS A 376 7.90 0.33 -7.82
N LYS A 377 7.09 -0.73 -7.75
CA LYS A 377 7.28 -1.88 -6.85
C LYS A 377 8.23 -2.94 -7.42
N ILE A 378 8.55 -2.87 -8.71
CA ILE A 378 9.47 -3.80 -9.39
C ILE A 378 10.94 -3.80 -8.92
N PRO A 379 11.50 -2.78 -8.23
CA PRO A 379 12.80 -2.92 -7.57
C PRO A 379 12.85 -4.09 -6.55
N GLU A 380 11.70 -4.66 -6.16
CA GLU A 380 11.53 -5.80 -5.25
C GLU A 380 11.33 -7.15 -5.97
N ILE A 381 11.56 -7.27 -7.28
CA ILE A 381 11.46 -8.56 -7.98
C ILE A 381 12.48 -9.55 -7.41
N ALA A 382 11.99 -10.53 -6.68
CA ALA A 382 12.71 -11.78 -6.48
C ALA A 382 12.82 -12.53 -7.82
N THR A 383 13.87 -13.32 -7.99
CA THR A 383 14.06 -14.16 -9.17
C THR A 383 12.77 -14.92 -9.50
N PRO A 384 12.30 -14.91 -10.76
CA PRO A 384 11.10 -15.65 -11.15
C PRO A 384 11.16 -17.08 -10.63
N LEU A 385 10.15 -17.49 -9.88
CA LEU A 385 10.08 -18.85 -9.37
C LEU A 385 9.72 -19.80 -10.50
N PRO A 386 10.28 -21.02 -10.52
CA PRO A 386 9.90 -22.02 -11.50
C PRO A 386 8.40 -22.30 -11.36
N LEU A 387 7.73 -22.48 -12.51
CA LEU A 387 6.34 -22.90 -12.51
C LEU A 387 6.21 -24.24 -11.78
N PRO A 388 5.18 -24.41 -10.95
CA PRO A 388 4.97 -25.66 -10.25
C PRO A 388 4.73 -26.79 -11.28
N PRO A 389 5.23 -28.02 -11.02
CA PRO A 389 5.03 -29.14 -11.92
C PRO A 389 3.52 -29.49 -12.06
N PRO A 390 3.13 -30.19 -13.15
CA PRO A 390 1.77 -30.69 -13.32
C PRO A 390 1.32 -31.53 -12.11
N LEU A 391 0.07 -31.41 -11.71
CA LEU A 391 -0.43 -31.95 -10.43
C LEU A 391 -0.51 -33.49 -10.41
N LEU A 392 0.21 -34.12 -9.48
CA LEU A 392 -0.05 -35.49 -8.99
C LEU A 392 -1.04 -35.52 -7.80
N SER A 393 -1.55 -34.36 -7.34
CA SER A 393 -2.34 -34.12 -6.11
C SER A 393 -1.50 -34.00 -4.82
N PRO A 394 -1.86 -33.11 -3.86
CA PRO A 394 -2.95 -32.11 -3.85
C PRO A 394 -2.60 -30.75 -4.50
N LEU A 395 -3.63 -30.03 -4.96
CA LEU A 395 -3.51 -28.63 -5.37
C LEU A 395 -3.33 -27.72 -4.14
N ARG A 396 -2.20 -27.00 -4.06
CA ARG A 396 -1.89 -26.06 -2.96
C ARG A 396 -2.19 -24.62 -3.36
N VAL A 397 -3.13 -23.97 -2.67
CA VAL A 397 -3.60 -22.61 -3.00
C VAL A 397 -3.51 -21.71 -1.77
N GLY A 398 -2.98 -20.50 -1.93
CA GLY A 398 -2.98 -19.46 -0.91
C GLY A 398 -4.03 -18.38 -1.16
N MET A 399 -4.56 -17.79 -0.09
CA MET A 399 -5.39 -16.59 -0.10
C MET A 399 -4.67 -15.49 0.69
N LEU A 400 -4.31 -14.38 0.04
CA LEU A 400 -3.66 -13.23 0.69
C LEU A 400 -4.70 -12.19 1.08
N TRP A 401 -4.73 -11.80 2.36
CA TRP A 401 -5.69 -10.88 2.95
C TRP A 401 -5.03 -9.96 4.00
N THR A 402 -5.68 -8.85 4.38
CA THR A 402 -5.05 -7.77 5.17
C THR A 402 -5.68 -7.48 6.52
N GLY A 403 -6.75 -8.16 6.90
CA GLY A 403 -7.42 -7.93 8.19
C GLY A 403 -8.38 -6.74 8.21
N THR A 404 -8.15 -5.71 7.39
CA THR A 404 -8.63 -4.33 7.68
C THR A 404 -9.71 -3.77 6.76
N TYR A 405 -10.04 -4.42 5.64
CA TYR A 405 -11.00 -3.86 4.67
C TYR A 405 -12.25 -4.72 4.53
N ASP A 406 -13.41 -4.05 4.67
CA ASP A 406 -14.79 -4.49 4.47
C ASP A 406 -15.15 -5.89 5.01
N SER A 407 -15.94 -5.92 6.09
CA SER A 407 -16.42 -7.17 6.68
C SER A 407 -17.22 -8.02 5.68
N GLU A 408 -17.86 -7.41 4.68
CA GLU A 408 -18.63 -8.12 3.65
C GLU A 408 -17.73 -8.76 2.60
N PHE A 409 -16.62 -8.10 2.27
CA PHE A 409 -15.61 -8.66 1.37
C PHE A 409 -15.08 -9.99 1.90
N ALA A 410 -14.59 -9.98 3.14
CA ALA A 410 -14.07 -11.18 3.80
C ALA A 410 -15.18 -12.23 4.00
N ASN A 411 -16.37 -11.83 4.43
CA ASN A 411 -17.49 -12.75 4.61
C ASN A 411 -17.88 -13.47 3.32
N ASN A 412 -17.96 -12.77 2.19
CA ASN A 412 -18.36 -13.38 0.92
C ASN A 412 -17.34 -14.43 0.45
N VAL A 413 -16.05 -14.13 0.54
CA VAL A 413 -14.99 -15.08 0.17
C VAL A 413 -14.97 -16.27 1.15
N VAL A 414 -14.97 -16.01 2.46
CA VAL A 414 -14.97 -17.07 3.49
C VAL A 414 -16.18 -17.99 3.34
N SER A 415 -17.36 -17.45 3.04
CA SER A 415 -18.56 -18.26 2.82
C SER A 415 -18.44 -19.20 1.62
N VAL A 416 -17.68 -18.88 0.56
CA VAL A 416 -17.42 -19.83 -0.54
C VAL A 416 -16.55 -20.99 -0.05
N LEU A 417 -15.58 -20.73 0.81
CA LEU A 417 -14.61 -21.73 1.27
C LEU A 417 -15.23 -22.78 2.19
N GLU A 418 -16.38 -22.47 2.80
CA GLU A 418 -17.16 -23.39 3.63
C GLU A 418 -18.17 -24.23 2.83
N MET A 419 -18.22 -24.10 1.51
CA MET A 419 -19.17 -24.84 0.68
C MET A 419 -18.69 -26.26 0.39
N ASP A 420 -19.63 -27.20 0.22
CA ASP A 420 -19.35 -28.63 0.11
C ASP A 420 -18.31 -28.99 -0.96
N PRO A 421 -18.26 -28.39 -2.17
CA PRO A 421 -17.24 -28.75 -3.15
C PRO A 421 -15.81 -28.48 -2.66
N ILE A 422 -15.60 -27.36 -1.96
CA ILE A 422 -14.30 -27.00 -1.39
C ILE A 422 -13.99 -27.89 -0.19
N LEU A 423 -14.94 -28.07 0.73
CA LEU A 423 -14.78 -28.94 1.90
C LEU A 423 -14.44 -30.37 1.48
N ARG A 424 -15.19 -30.97 0.55
CA ARG A 424 -14.90 -32.30 0.01
C ARG A 424 -13.54 -32.36 -0.66
N ALA A 425 -13.11 -31.31 -1.36
CA ALA A 425 -11.79 -31.27 -1.97
C ALA A 425 -10.67 -31.23 -0.91
N ILE A 426 -10.89 -30.55 0.22
CA ILE A 426 -9.97 -30.56 1.37
C ILE A 426 -9.96 -31.94 2.05
N GLU A 427 -11.13 -32.51 2.36
CA GLU A 427 -11.29 -33.81 3.01
C GLU A 427 -10.68 -34.96 2.19
N THR A 428 -10.88 -34.94 0.86
CA THR A 428 -10.31 -35.95 -0.06
C THR A 428 -8.85 -35.66 -0.45
N ASN A 429 -8.20 -34.68 0.20
CA ASN A 429 -6.82 -34.25 -0.07
C ASN A 429 -6.57 -33.98 -1.57
N ARG A 430 -7.54 -33.37 -2.24
CA ARG A 430 -7.42 -32.83 -3.61
C ARG A 430 -7.04 -31.35 -3.60
N LEU A 431 -7.36 -30.63 -2.52
CA LEU A 431 -7.06 -29.22 -2.29
C LEU A 431 -6.43 -29.02 -0.90
N GLN A 432 -5.32 -28.31 -0.84
CA GLN A 432 -4.71 -27.78 0.38
C GLN A 432 -4.77 -26.26 0.32
N LEU A 433 -5.64 -25.68 1.15
CA LEU A 433 -5.89 -24.24 1.19
C LEU A 433 -5.11 -23.59 2.35
N PHE A 434 -4.45 -22.48 2.06
CA PHE A 434 -3.72 -21.65 3.02
C PHE A 434 -4.32 -20.25 3.04
N TRP A 435 -4.41 -19.65 4.22
CA TRP A 435 -4.86 -18.28 4.39
C TRP A 435 -3.75 -17.46 5.02
N PHE A 436 -3.37 -16.35 4.38
CA PHE A 436 -2.31 -15.47 4.79
C PHE A 436 -2.89 -14.09 5.11
N SER A 437 -2.88 -13.73 6.40
CA SER A 437 -3.34 -12.42 6.89
C SER A 437 -2.14 -11.52 7.18
N ILE A 438 -2.03 -10.37 6.52
CA ILE A 438 -0.92 -9.41 6.67
C ILE A 438 -0.95 -8.67 8.03
N ASN A 439 -2.11 -8.63 8.69
CA ASN A 439 -2.28 -8.04 10.03
C ASN A 439 -3.07 -8.97 10.95
N ASP A 440 -2.78 -8.90 12.25
CA ASP A 440 -3.54 -9.62 13.28
C ASP A 440 -4.62 -8.79 13.99
N HIS A 441 -4.68 -7.47 13.75
CA HIS A 441 -5.51 -6.59 14.57
C HIS A 441 -6.96 -7.07 14.70
N GLU A 442 -7.34 -7.32 15.96
CA GLU A 442 -8.71 -7.41 16.41
C GLU A 442 -9.30 -6.00 16.33
N SER A 443 -9.77 -5.59 15.15
CA SER A 443 -10.49 -4.31 15.06
C SER A 443 -11.86 -4.48 15.70
N ASP A 444 -12.11 -3.61 16.67
CA ASP A 444 -13.27 -3.50 17.55
C ASP A 444 -14.59 -3.96 16.91
N GLY A 445 -15.24 -4.89 17.62
CA GLY A 445 -16.26 -5.79 17.08
C GLY A 445 -17.39 -5.11 16.32
N ILE A 446 -17.81 -5.75 15.22
CA ILE A 446 -19.20 -5.95 14.81
C ILE A 446 -19.29 -6.88 13.57
N GLY A 447 -18.23 -7.03 12.74
CA GLY A 447 -18.27 -7.92 11.55
C GLY A 447 -17.02 -8.75 11.25
N HIS A 448 -15.82 -8.18 11.43
CA HIS A 448 -14.55 -8.81 11.00
C HIS A 448 -14.13 -10.03 11.84
N TYR A 449 -14.46 -10.03 13.13
CA TYR A 449 -14.10 -11.10 14.07
C TYR A 449 -14.72 -12.45 13.68
N LYS A 450 -15.99 -12.47 13.24
CA LYS A 450 -16.70 -13.71 12.94
C LYS A 450 -16.15 -14.42 11.69
N SER A 451 -15.77 -13.70 10.64
CA SER A 451 -15.21 -14.30 9.41
C SER A 451 -13.81 -14.86 9.64
N LYS A 452 -12.98 -14.12 10.40
CA LYS A 452 -11.61 -14.53 10.74
C LYS A 452 -11.60 -15.79 11.60
N GLU A 453 -12.49 -15.86 12.60
CA GLU A 453 -12.60 -17.06 13.45
C GLU A 453 -13.15 -18.27 12.68
N ARG A 454 -14.14 -18.06 11.81
CA ARG A 454 -14.66 -19.10 10.89
C ARG A 454 -13.55 -19.73 10.06
N ILE A 455 -12.74 -18.91 9.38
CA ILE A 455 -11.67 -19.42 8.52
C ILE A 455 -10.50 -20.00 9.33
N ARG A 456 -10.18 -19.45 10.51
CA ARG A 456 -9.17 -20.00 11.42
C ARG A 456 -9.58 -21.39 11.91
N LYS A 457 -10.85 -21.57 12.29
CA LYS A 457 -11.41 -22.87 12.67
C LYS A 457 -11.41 -23.86 11.50
N LEU A 458 -11.74 -23.40 10.29
CA LEU A 458 -11.75 -24.25 9.10
C LEU A 458 -10.35 -24.74 8.71
N LEU A 459 -9.35 -23.86 8.79
CA LEU A 459 -8.02 -24.12 8.25
C LEU A 459 -6.99 -24.57 9.30
N GLY A 460 -7.24 -24.33 10.59
CA GLY A 460 -6.32 -24.64 11.68
C GLY A 460 -4.94 -24.01 11.43
N ASP A 461 -3.90 -24.83 11.46
CA ASP A 461 -2.49 -24.43 11.26
C ASP A 461 -2.21 -23.85 9.85
N ARG A 462 -3.16 -23.97 8.91
CA ARG A 462 -3.06 -23.37 7.57
C ARG A 462 -3.62 -21.94 7.51
N PHE A 463 -4.08 -21.40 8.63
CA PHE A 463 -4.32 -19.97 8.81
C PHE A 463 -3.06 -19.33 9.41
N LEU A 464 -2.40 -18.47 8.65
CA LEU A 464 -1.17 -17.81 9.05
C LEU A 464 -1.37 -16.31 9.09
N VAL A 465 -0.96 -15.72 10.19
CA VAL A 465 -0.74 -14.28 10.29
C VAL A 465 0.70 -14.03 9.84
N LEU A 466 0.84 -13.38 8.70
CA LEU A 466 2.11 -12.83 8.26
C LEU A 466 2.28 -11.53 9.03
N HIS A 467 3.10 -11.56 10.07
CA HIS A 467 3.44 -10.33 10.77
C HIS A 467 4.17 -9.41 9.80
N THR A 468 3.50 -8.34 9.40
CA THR A 468 4.19 -7.12 8.99
C THR A 468 4.51 -6.38 10.28
N GLU A 469 5.73 -5.85 10.40
CA GLU A 469 6.13 -5.01 11.54
C GLU A 469 5.42 -3.64 11.46
N VAL A 470 4.09 -3.62 11.48
CA VAL A 470 3.31 -2.38 11.38
C VAL A 470 3.18 -1.76 12.77
N GLN A 471 4.19 -0.96 13.12
CA GLN A 471 4.03 0.22 13.98
C GLN A 471 4.89 1.42 13.52
N ARG A 472 5.27 1.52 12.23
CA ARG A 472 5.92 2.74 11.72
C ARG A 472 4.96 3.57 10.88
N PRO A 473 4.62 4.79 11.29
CA PRO A 473 3.81 5.68 10.46
C PRO A 473 4.56 6.24 9.24
N ASP A 474 5.90 6.24 9.19
CA ASP A 474 6.61 7.14 8.26
C ASP A 474 7.77 6.56 7.42
N ASP A 475 8.11 5.26 7.53
CA ASP A 475 9.20 4.65 6.74
C ASP A 475 8.66 3.59 5.77
N GLY A 476 8.76 3.88 4.47
CA GLY A 476 8.02 3.21 3.39
C GLY A 476 8.13 1.68 3.28
N ALA A 477 7.07 1.12 2.72
CA ALA A 477 6.71 -0.30 2.48
C ALA A 477 7.72 -1.22 1.75
N LYS A 478 9.03 -0.92 1.75
CA LYS A 478 10.03 -1.55 0.87
C LYS A 478 10.59 -2.89 1.35
N HIS A 479 10.59 -3.17 2.66
CA HIS A 479 11.21 -4.39 3.22
C HIS A 479 10.19 -5.45 3.69
N GLU A 480 8.95 -5.04 3.94
CA GLU A 480 7.90 -5.90 4.53
C GLU A 480 7.34 -6.96 3.56
N GLY A 481 7.28 -6.62 2.27
CA GLY A 481 6.78 -7.53 1.22
C GLY A 481 7.65 -8.77 1.02
N VAL A 482 8.97 -8.61 1.11
CA VAL A 482 9.96 -9.67 0.86
C VAL A 482 9.97 -10.73 1.95
N ASP A 483 9.82 -10.34 3.22
CA ASP A 483 9.79 -11.26 4.35
C ASP A 483 8.49 -12.07 4.40
N CYS A 484 7.37 -11.39 4.16
CA CYS A 484 6.07 -12.04 3.97
C CYS A 484 6.12 -13.04 2.81
N ALA A 485 6.67 -12.64 1.66
CA ALA A 485 6.78 -13.52 0.51
C ALA A 485 7.69 -14.72 0.78
N SER A 486 8.82 -14.52 1.48
CA SER A 486 9.72 -15.60 1.87
C SER A 486 9.05 -16.60 2.82
N SER A 487 8.17 -16.14 3.69
CA SER A 487 7.35 -17.00 4.55
C SER A 487 6.32 -17.80 3.75
N ILE A 488 5.66 -17.18 2.76
CA ILE A 488 4.71 -17.85 1.87
C ILE A 488 5.41 -18.94 1.02
N ARG A 489 6.63 -18.68 0.52
CA ARG A 489 7.37 -19.64 -0.32
C ARG A 489 7.60 -21.00 0.34
N LYS A 490 7.71 -21.04 1.68
CA LYS A 490 7.88 -22.29 2.45
C LYS A 490 6.74 -23.29 2.23
N PHE A 491 5.56 -22.83 1.84
CA PHE A 491 4.38 -23.66 1.60
C PHE A 491 4.33 -24.24 0.17
N ASN A 492 5.25 -23.87 -0.72
CA ASN A 492 5.34 -24.38 -2.09
C ASN A 492 4.00 -24.32 -2.84
N LEU A 493 3.32 -23.17 -2.75
CA LEU A 493 2.00 -22.97 -3.35
C LEU A 493 2.07 -23.14 -4.88
N HIS A 494 1.02 -23.74 -5.45
CA HIS A 494 0.82 -23.73 -6.89
C HIS A 494 0.25 -22.39 -7.35
N MET A 495 -0.54 -21.72 -6.50
CA MET A 495 -1.22 -20.48 -6.82
C MET A 495 -1.44 -19.64 -5.55
N LEU A 496 -1.34 -18.31 -5.69
CA LEU A 496 -1.72 -17.35 -4.65
C LEU A 496 -2.77 -16.36 -5.17
N PHE A 497 -3.91 -16.25 -4.48
CA PHE A 497 -4.90 -15.21 -4.74
C PHE A 497 -4.54 -13.92 -3.98
N ASN A 498 -4.40 -12.82 -4.71
CA ASN A 498 -4.38 -11.47 -4.14
C ASN A 498 -5.82 -10.96 -4.07
N LEU A 499 -6.36 -10.92 -2.85
CA LEU A 499 -7.75 -10.53 -2.61
C LEU A 499 -7.92 -8.99 -2.65
N PRO A 500 -7.12 -8.17 -1.93
CA PRO A 500 -7.37 -6.73 -1.84
C PRO A 500 -6.88 -5.90 -3.03
N GLY A 501 -5.83 -6.34 -3.74
CA GLY A 501 -5.20 -5.55 -4.79
C GLY A 501 -4.76 -4.17 -4.30
N TRP A 502 -5.01 -3.12 -5.08
CA TRP A 502 -4.63 -1.74 -4.75
C TRP A 502 -5.40 -1.11 -3.58
N LEU A 503 -6.41 -1.79 -3.03
CA LEU A 503 -7.02 -1.38 -1.76
C LEU A 503 -6.03 -1.52 -0.58
N ASN A 504 -4.94 -2.26 -0.78
CA ASN A 504 -3.89 -2.39 0.22
C ASN A 504 -2.49 -2.51 -0.40
N GLU A 505 -1.67 -1.50 -0.18
CA GLU A 505 -0.31 -1.42 -0.72
C GLU A 505 0.62 -2.55 -0.23
N ALA A 506 0.44 -3.03 1.01
CA ALA A 506 1.25 -4.12 1.55
C ALA A 506 1.04 -5.41 0.76
N THR A 507 -0.19 -5.74 0.38
CA THR A 507 -0.46 -6.94 -0.47
C THR A 507 0.20 -6.84 -1.83
N MET A 508 0.23 -5.63 -2.42
CA MET A 508 0.90 -5.40 -3.70
C MET A 508 2.41 -5.56 -3.59
N SER A 509 2.98 -5.18 -2.45
CA SER A 509 4.42 -5.34 -2.15
C SER A 509 4.76 -6.82 -1.91
N VAL A 510 3.92 -7.57 -1.18
CA VAL A 510 4.04 -9.04 -1.08
C VAL A 510 3.99 -9.69 -2.47
N SER A 511 3.03 -9.31 -3.31
CA SER A 511 2.92 -9.86 -4.67
C SER A 511 4.12 -9.49 -5.56
N ALA A 512 4.67 -8.28 -5.43
CA ALA A 512 5.85 -7.82 -6.18
C ALA A 512 7.10 -8.63 -5.83
N ALA A 513 7.19 -9.07 -4.56
CA ALA A 513 8.23 -9.98 -4.11
C ALA A 513 8.06 -11.43 -4.60
N ILE A 514 7.06 -11.76 -5.42
CA ILE A 514 6.88 -13.10 -6.04
C ILE A 514 6.93 -14.24 -4.98
N PRO A 515 5.87 -14.37 -4.18
CA PRO A 515 5.73 -15.42 -3.16
C PRO A 515 5.38 -16.77 -3.77
N CYS A 516 4.82 -16.76 -4.98
CA CYS A 516 4.36 -17.90 -5.76
C CYS A 516 4.50 -17.57 -7.25
N ALA A 517 4.79 -18.58 -8.08
CA ALA A 517 4.96 -18.41 -9.52
C ALA A 517 3.65 -18.02 -10.24
N LEU A 518 2.49 -18.46 -9.72
CA LEU A 518 1.17 -18.11 -10.25
C LEU A 518 0.41 -17.27 -9.22
N GLN A 519 0.16 -16.02 -9.58
CA GLN A 519 -0.61 -15.08 -8.77
C GLN A 519 -1.88 -14.66 -9.52
N VAL A 520 -2.99 -14.59 -8.78
CA VAL A 520 -4.33 -14.33 -9.33
C VAL A 520 -4.99 -13.19 -8.56
N ALA A 521 -5.36 -12.12 -9.23
CA ALA A 521 -6.22 -11.07 -8.67
C ALA A 521 -7.66 -11.58 -8.56
N PHE A 522 -8.32 -11.36 -7.43
CA PHE A 522 -9.71 -11.74 -7.25
C PHE A 522 -10.46 -10.84 -6.26
N LYS A 523 -11.67 -10.44 -6.67
CA LYS A 523 -12.75 -9.84 -5.86
C LYS A 523 -12.52 -8.42 -5.31
N GLY A 524 -11.35 -8.06 -4.77
CA GLY A 524 -11.24 -6.83 -3.95
C GLY A 524 -11.12 -5.58 -4.78
N TYR A 525 -10.23 -5.60 -5.75
CA TYR A 525 -10.05 -4.50 -6.68
C TYR A 525 -10.79 -4.78 -8.00
N ALA A 526 -11.78 -3.95 -8.34
CA ALA A 526 -12.62 -4.12 -9.52
C ALA A 526 -11.96 -3.52 -10.79
N GLY A 527 -10.77 -4.00 -11.13
CA GLY A 527 -10.00 -3.55 -12.28
C GLY A 527 -8.66 -4.27 -12.42
N THR A 528 -7.85 -3.84 -13.39
CA THR A 528 -6.49 -4.36 -13.57
C THR A 528 -5.57 -3.85 -12.46
N LEU A 529 -4.73 -4.73 -11.92
CA LEU A 529 -3.64 -4.36 -11.03
C LEU A 529 -2.45 -3.76 -11.79
N GLY A 530 -2.40 -3.88 -13.13
CA GLY A 530 -1.29 -3.37 -13.94
C GLY A 530 0.05 -4.07 -13.69
N ALA A 531 0.07 -5.11 -12.84
CA ALA A 531 1.26 -5.71 -12.30
C ALA A 531 1.70 -6.92 -13.14
N SER A 532 2.88 -6.87 -13.74
CA SER A 532 3.44 -7.98 -14.52
C SER A 532 3.69 -9.24 -13.68
N TYR A 533 3.81 -9.08 -12.36
CA TYR A 533 3.99 -10.18 -11.40
C TYR A 533 2.68 -10.84 -10.97
N VAL A 534 1.51 -10.31 -11.38
CA VAL A 534 0.20 -10.96 -11.22
C VAL A 534 -0.31 -11.42 -12.59
N GLN A 535 -0.44 -12.73 -12.79
CA GLN A 535 -0.65 -13.30 -14.12
C GLN A 535 -2.12 -13.32 -14.53
N HIS A 536 -3.04 -13.54 -13.58
CA HIS A 536 -4.47 -13.74 -13.87
C HIS A 536 -5.37 -12.80 -13.10
N LEU A 537 -6.53 -12.51 -13.67
CA LEU A 537 -7.66 -11.88 -13.01
C LEU A 537 -8.88 -12.78 -13.15
N LEU A 538 -9.44 -13.22 -12.02
CA LEU A 538 -10.68 -13.99 -12.00
C LEU A 538 -11.88 -13.04 -12.16
N THR A 539 -12.61 -13.19 -13.27
CA THR A 539 -13.70 -12.30 -13.69
C THR A 539 -14.81 -13.09 -14.40
N ASP A 540 -15.78 -12.40 -15.00
CA ASP A 540 -16.81 -12.98 -15.86
C ASP A 540 -16.97 -12.18 -17.16
N ARG A 541 -17.70 -12.77 -18.13
CA ARG A 541 -17.84 -12.20 -19.49
C ARG A 541 -18.69 -10.93 -19.55
N ILE A 542 -19.42 -10.59 -18.49
CA ILE A 542 -20.27 -9.39 -18.46
C ILE A 542 -19.53 -8.25 -17.78
N SER A 543 -18.86 -8.54 -16.66
CA SER A 543 -18.03 -7.62 -15.90
C SER A 543 -16.77 -7.21 -16.66
N SER A 544 -16.14 -8.15 -17.37
CA SER A 544 -14.94 -7.91 -18.18
C SER A 544 -15.12 -8.53 -19.57
N PRO A 545 -15.94 -7.93 -20.46
CA PRO A 545 -16.23 -8.54 -21.74
C PRO A 545 -14.96 -8.70 -22.61
N PRO A 546 -14.83 -9.75 -23.43
CA PRO A 546 -13.63 -10.03 -24.23
C PRO A 546 -13.16 -8.86 -25.09
N GLU A 547 -14.09 -8.04 -25.58
CA GLU A 547 -13.85 -6.84 -26.39
C GLU A 547 -13.04 -5.78 -25.61
N LEU A 548 -13.19 -5.75 -24.29
CA LEU A 548 -12.51 -4.82 -23.37
C LEU A 548 -11.28 -5.45 -22.70
N SER A 549 -10.87 -6.64 -23.12
CA SER A 549 -9.70 -7.34 -22.57
C SER A 549 -8.38 -6.56 -22.72
N HIS A 550 -8.32 -5.61 -23.67
CA HIS A 550 -7.19 -4.71 -23.86
C HIS A 550 -6.95 -3.76 -22.65
N GLY A 551 -7.96 -3.58 -21.79
CA GLY A 551 -7.86 -2.79 -20.56
C GLY A 551 -7.09 -3.48 -19.43
N TYR A 552 -6.69 -4.74 -19.58
CA TYR A 552 -6.07 -5.53 -18.51
C TYR A 552 -4.65 -5.96 -18.87
N THR A 553 -3.75 -5.97 -17.88
CA THR A 553 -2.43 -6.59 -18.01
C THR A 553 -2.48 -8.09 -17.75
N GLU A 554 -3.36 -8.50 -16.82
CA GLU A 554 -3.61 -9.88 -16.47
C GLU A 554 -4.33 -10.64 -17.57
N LYS A 555 -4.21 -11.97 -17.56
CA LYS A 555 -5.05 -12.85 -18.35
C LYS A 555 -6.38 -13.06 -17.63
N LEU A 556 -7.45 -12.93 -18.39
CA LEU A 556 -8.80 -13.03 -17.85
C LEU A 556 -9.17 -14.50 -17.71
N VAL A 557 -9.59 -14.90 -16.51
CA VAL A 557 -10.16 -16.20 -16.21
C VAL A 557 -11.65 -16.01 -16.02
N TYR A 558 -12.44 -16.51 -16.96
CA TYR A 558 -13.89 -16.32 -16.96
C TYR A 558 -14.60 -17.41 -16.18
N MET A 559 -15.21 -17.03 -15.06
CA MET A 559 -16.25 -17.79 -14.37
C MET A 559 -17.46 -17.94 -15.30
N PRO A 560 -18.18 -19.08 -15.27
CA PRO A 560 -19.31 -19.31 -16.18
C PRO A 560 -20.51 -18.35 -15.99
N HIS A 561 -20.63 -17.75 -14.80
CA HIS A 561 -21.76 -16.90 -14.41
C HIS A 561 -21.27 -15.53 -13.94
N SER A 562 -21.30 -15.24 -12.65
CA SER A 562 -20.68 -14.04 -12.08
C SER A 562 -19.38 -14.41 -11.37
N PHE A 563 -18.38 -13.53 -11.41
CA PHE A 563 -17.19 -13.66 -10.55
C PHE A 563 -17.48 -13.29 -9.09
N TYR A 564 -18.64 -12.71 -8.81
CA TYR A 564 -18.98 -12.14 -7.50
C TYR A 564 -19.69 -13.18 -6.61
N PRO A 565 -19.05 -13.67 -5.52
CA PRO A 565 -19.70 -14.55 -4.56
C PRO A 565 -20.62 -13.76 -3.63
N VAL A 566 -21.75 -14.36 -3.24
CA VAL A 566 -22.72 -13.76 -2.32
C VAL A 566 -23.04 -14.72 -1.17
N GLY A 567 -22.28 -14.59 -0.07
CA GLY A 567 -22.38 -15.46 1.10
C GLY A 567 -23.59 -15.20 2.01
N ASN A 568 -24.34 -14.13 1.75
CA ASN A 568 -25.34 -13.56 2.65
C ASN A 568 -26.53 -14.50 2.96
N LEU A 569 -26.98 -15.33 2.02
CA LEU A 569 -28.22 -16.11 2.22
C LEU A 569 -28.16 -17.17 3.33
N GLN A 570 -27.03 -17.86 3.49
CA GLN A 570 -26.93 -18.93 4.50
C GLN A 570 -26.70 -18.36 5.90
N THR A 571 -25.99 -17.23 6.00
CA THR A 571 -25.75 -16.55 7.28
C THR A 571 -27.03 -15.90 7.81
N TYR A 572 -27.85 -15.29 6.94
CA TYR A 572 -29.09 -14.62 7.35
C TYR A 572 -30.31 -15.53 7.46
N ARG A 573 -30.35 -16.70 6.80
CA ARG A 573 -31.43 -17.70 7.02
C ARG A 573 -31.50 -18.20 8.46
N ARG A 574 -30.39 -18.18 9.21
CA ARG A 574 -30.33 -18.61 10.62
C ARG A 574 -30.81 -17.55 11.60
N ASP A 575 -30.89 -16.28 11.19
CA ASP A 575 -31.33 -15.20 12.07
C ASP A 575 -32.83 -14.96 11.88
N SER A 576 -33.63 -15.58 12.74
CA SER A 576 -35.09 -15.55 12.74
C SER A 576 -35.70 -14.13 12.84
N ARG A 577 -34.87 -13.11 13.13
CA ARG A 577 -35.27 -11.69 13.14
C ARG A 577 -35.47 -11.08 11.76
N ALA A 578 -34.96 -11.68 10.68
CA ALA A 578 -35.21 -11.22 9.31
C ALA A 578 -36.66 -11.44 8.82
N GLY A 579 -37.51 -12.06 9.66
CA GLY A 579 -38.97 -12.14 9.49
C GLY A 579 -39.74 -10.91 9.99
N ILE A 580 -39.10 -9.98 10.71
CA ILE A 580 -39.77 -8.84 11.36
C ILE A 580 -40.36 -7.83 10.35
N ALA A 581 -39.83 -7.75 9.13
CA ALA A 581 -40.31 -6.79 8.13
C ALA A 581 -41.64 -7.16 7.45
N VAL A 582 -42.21 -8.35 7.73
CA VAL A 582 -43.44 -8.81 7.05
C VAL A 582 -44.71 -8.39 7.80
N ASP A 583 -44.64 -8.17 9.12
CA ASP A 583 -45.86 -8.02 9.93
C ASP A 583 -46.38 -6.57 10.06
N ARG A 584 -45.61 -5.53 9.68
CA ARG A 584 -46.04 -4.11 9.78
C ARG A 584 -45.58 -3.17 8.63
N PRO A 585 -45.89 -3.46 7.35
CA PRO A 585 -45.32 -2.73 6.21
C PRO A 585 -45.73 -1.26 6.05
N HIS A 586 -46.92 -0.85 6.52
CA HIS A 586 -47.37 0.55 6.39
C HIS A 586 -46.86 1.46 7.51
N GLN A 587 -46.86 0.98 8.75
CA GLN A 587 -46.35 1.73 9.91
C GLN A 587 -44.84 1.98 9.79
N LEU A 588 -44.08 1.02 9.27
CA LEU A 588 -42.63 1.19 9.08
C LEU A 588 -42.27 2.20 7.98
N ARG A 589 -43.12 2.42 6.96
CA ARG A 589 -42.81 3.43 5.92
C ARG A 589 -42.84 4.86 6.47
N GLU A 590 -43.84 5.17 7.28
CA GLU A 590 -43.93 6.49 7.94
C GLU A 590 -42.80 6.69 8.95
N GLU A 591 -42.47 5.66 9.74
CA GLU A 591 -41.34 5.67 10.67
C GLU A 591 -39.99 5.89 9.96
N LEU A 592 -39.85 5.44 8.71
CA LEU A 592 -38.67 5.62 7.88
C LEU A 592 -38.68 6.95 7.08
N GLY A 593 -39.69 7.80 7.28
CA GLY A 593 -39.82 9.08 6.55
C GLY A 593 -40.18 8.91 5.07
N LEU A 594 -40.71 7.75 4.68
CA LEU A 594 -41.10 7.45 3.31
C LEU A 594 -42.57 7.82 3.05
N PRO A 595 -42.91 8.21 1.81
CA PRO A 595 -44.28 8.60 1.48
C PRO A 595 -45.26 7.42 1.60
N ALA A 596 -46.51 7.76 1.91
CA ALA A 596 -47.63 6.82 1.92
C ALA A 596 -47.93 6.25 0.51
N GLN A 597 -48.87 5.29 0.44
CA GLN A 597 -49.18 4.52 -0.77
C GLN A 597 -49.40 5.41 -2.02
N GLY A 598 -48.91 4.97 -3.17
CA GLY A 598 -49.07 5.63 -4.47
C GLY A 598 -47.83 6.37 -4.98
N ALA A 599 -46.99 6.91 -4.10
CA ALA A 599 -45.68 7.46 -4.46
C ALA A 599 -44.63 6.35 -4.65
N LEU A 600 -43.67 6.56 -5.57
CA LEU A 600 -42.57 5.63 -5.80
C LEU A 600 -41.38 5.97 -4.87
N VAL A 601 -40.73 4.93 -4.35
CA VAL A 601 -39.50 5.03 -3.57
C VAL A 601 -38.34 4.51 -4.41
N PHE A 602 -37.50 5.42 -4.91
CA PHE A 602 -36.29 5.10 -5.66
C PHE A 602 -35.12 4.93 -4.67
N GLY A 603 -34.68 3.70 -4.41
CA GLY A 603 -33.55 3.44 -3.51
C GLY A 603 -32.20 3.75 -4.16
N ALA A 604 -31.31 4.45 -3.47
CA ALA A 604 -29.98 4.86 -3.95
C ALA A 604 -28.96 4.78 -2.80
N PHE A 605 -28.66 3.55 -2.36
CA PHE A 605 -27.80 3.23 -1.21
C PHE A 605 -26.32 3.00 -1.53
N ASN A 606 -25.86 3.47 -2.69
CA ASN A 606 -24.43 3.51 -2.97
C ASN A 606 -23.82 4.73 -2.26
N ASP A 607 -22.55 4.62 -1.86
CA ASP A 607 -21.81 5.76 -1.31
C ASP A 607 -21.91 6.97 -2.24
N HIS A 608 -22.07 8.18 -1.68
CA HIS A 608 -22.33 9.39 -2.46
C HIS A 608 -21.23 9.73 -3.45
N TYR A 609 -19.99 9.32 -3.16
CA TYR A 609 -18.87 9.47 -4.08
C TYR A 609 -19.12 8.75 -5.43
N LYS A 610 -19.97 7.72 -5.48
CA LYS A 610 -20.29 6.99 -6.73
C LYS A 610 -21.30 7.73 -7.63
N ILE A 611 -21.88 8.83 -7.15
CA ILE A 611 -22.93 9.56 -7.85
C ILE A 611 -22.29 10.69 -8.67
N ASP A 612 -22.37 10.56 -10.00
CA ASP A 612 -21.92 11.60 -10.91
C ASP A 612 -23.05 12.62 -11.22
N PRO A 613 -22.70 13.86 -11.64
CA PRO A 613 -23.69 14.90 -11.92
C PRO A 613 -24.68 14.53 -13.04
N GLN A 614 -24.25 13.80 -14.07
CA GLN A 614 -25.12 13.44 -15.20
C GLN A 614 -26.20 12.44 -14.74
N LEU A 615 -25.80 11.44 -13.97
CA LEU A 615 -26.71 10.48 -13.35
C LEU A 615 -27.66 11.17 -12.36
N PHE A 616 -27.15 12.08 -11.52
CA PHE A 616 -27.99 12.77 -10.55
C PHE A 616 -29.07 13.64 -11.22
N ARG A 617 -28.73 14.37 -12.29
CA ARG A 617 -29.72 15.12 -13.09
C ARG A 617 -30.80 14.21 -13.68
N MET A 618 -30.44 13.00 -14.08
CA MET A 618 -31.39 12.00 -14.54
C MET A 618 -32.33 11.56 -13.41
N TRP A 619 -31.82 11.40 -12.19
CA TRP A 619 -32.66 11.14 -11.02
C TRP A 619 -33.59 12.31 -10.70
N MET A 620 -33.14 13.56 -10.86
CA MET A 620 -34.02 14.74 -10.71
C MET A 620 -35.11 14.77 -11.79
N ARG A 621 -34.82 14.33 -13.02
CA ARG A 621 -35.82 14.13 -14.08
C ARG A 621 -36.84 13.04 -13.69
N LEU A 622 -36.43 11.97 -13.01
CA LEU A 622 -37.35 10.94 -12.47
C LEU A 622 -38.30 11.55 -11.43
N LEU A 623 -37.78 12.34 -10.49
CA LEU A 623 -38.59 13.02 -9.49
C LEU A 623 -39.54 14.06 -10.09
N ARG A 624 -39.11 14.86 -11.06
CA ARG A 624 -40.01 15.80 -11.79
C ARG A 624 -41.16 15.07 -12.48
N SER A 625 -40.89 13.89 -13.03
CA SER A 625 -41.85 13.13 -13.83
C SER A 625 -42.69 12.13 -13.03
N SER A 626 -42.59 12.14 -11.70
CA SER A 626 -43.39 11.30 -10.80
C SER A 626 -43.80 12.10 -9.56
N ASN A 627 -45.10 12.35 -9.39
CA ASN A 627 -45.59 13.20 -8.31
C ASN A 627 -45.45 12.49 -6.95
N GLY A 628 -44.96 13.19 -5.93
CA GLY A 628 -44.81 12.66 -4.57
C GLY A 628 -43.73 11.59 -4.35
N SER A 629 -43.11 11.05 -5.41
CA SER A 629 -42.02 10.06 -5.30
C SER A 629 -40.79 10.62 -4.58
N VAL A 630 -39.96 9.76 -4.02
CA VAL A 630 -38.73 10.16 -3.33
C VAL A 630 -37.54 9.35 -3.82
N ILE A 631 -36.34 9.92 -3.69
CA ILE A 631 -35.10 9.15 -3.70
C ILE A 631 -34.75 8.88 -2.25
N TRP A 632 -34.45 7.62 -1.93
CA TRP A 632 -34.09 7.18 -0.59
C TRP A 632 -32.62 6.76 -0.60
N THR A 633 -31.77 7.56 0.04
CA THR A 633 -30.32 7.36 0.09
C THR A 633 -29.86 7.13 1.54
N ILE A 634 -28.55 6.99 1.78
CA ILE A 634 -28.00 6.61 3.09
C ILE A 634 -27.07 7.70 3.63
N ARG A 635 -27.04 7.87 4.96
CA ARG A 635 -26.16 8.85 5.61
C ARG A 635 -24.69 8.43 5.53
N HIS A 636 -23.91 9.13 4.71
CA HIS A 636 -22.47 8.97 4.46
C HIS A 636 -21.70 10.30 4.27
N GLY A 637 -22.30 11.46 4.58
CA GLY A 637 -21.60 12.77 4.65
C GLY A 637 -21.63 13.60 3.36
N GLY A 638 -22.47 13.22 2.38
CA GLY A 638 -22.61 13.93 1.08
C GLY A 638 -24.01 14.49 0.82
N GLU A 639 -24.92 14.38 1.80
CA GLU A 639 -26.35 14.63 1.63
C GLU A 639 -26.63 16.10 1.39
N ALA A 640 -25.95 17.00 2.12
CA ALA A 640 -26.14 18.44 2.01
C ALA A 640 -25.82 18.95 0.59
N ILE A 641 -24.82 18.35 -0.07
CA ILE A 641 -24.46 18.66 -1.46
C ILE A 641 -25.56 18.19 -2.40
N LEU A 642 -26.00 16.93 -2.28
CA LEU A 642 -27.08 16.39 -3.11
C LEU A 642 -28.37 17.20 -2.95
N GLN A 643 -28.72 17.62 -1.73
CA GLN A 643 -29.86 18.50 -1.46
C GLN A 643 -29.72 19.87 -2.11
N LYS A 644 -28.54 20.50 -2.02
CA LYS A 644 -28.26 21.77 -2.68
C LYS A 644 -28.36 21.66 -4.21
N GLU A 645 -27.86 20.58 -4.79
CA GLU A 645 -27.93 20.33 -6.23
C GLU A 645 -29.37 20.00 -6.68
N ALA A 646 -30.16 19.30 -5.85
CA ALA A 646 -31.58 19.09 -6.10
C ALA A 646 -32.36 20.42 -6.16
N VAL A 647 -32.08 21.35 -5.25
CA VAL A 647 -32.67 22.70 -5.25
C VAL A 647 -32.37 23.42 -6.56
N LYS A 648 -31.13 23.32 -7.08
CA LYS A 648 -30.76 23.92 -8.37
C LYS A 648 -31.53 23.33 -9.55
N GLU A 649 -31.87 22.04 -9.49
CA GLU A 649 -32.68 21.34 -10.48
C GLU A 649 -34.20 21.54 -10.29
N GLY A 650 -34.61 22.39 -9.33
CA GLY A 650 -36.00 22.70 -9.04
C GLY A 650 -36.75 21.59 -8.30
N ILE A 651 -36.03 20.74 -7.58
CA ILE A 651 -36.60 19.67 -6.75
C ILE A 651 -36.55 20.09 -5.28
N ASP A 652 -37.67 19.88 -4.57
CA ASP A 652 -37.73 20.03 -3.12
C ASP A 652 -36.73 19.06 -2.45
N PRO A 653 -35.76 19.55 -1.65
CA PRO A 653 -34.77 18.71 -0.99
C PRO A 653 -35.39 17.67 -0.05
N ALA A 654 -36.61 17.88 0.45
CA ALA A 654 -37.33 16.88 1.24
C ALA A 654 -37.66 15.59 0.46
N ARG A 655 -37.59 15.62 -0.89
CA ARG A 655 -37.74 14.44 -1.75
C ARG A 655 -36.48 13.58 -1.82
N LEU A 656 -35.38 14.01 -1.20
CA LEU A 656 -34.20 13.20 -0.91
C LEU A 656 -34.27 12.74 0.56
N VAL A 657 -34.85 11.56 0.79
CA VAL A 657 -34.98 10.98 2.12
C VAL A 657 -33.66 10.32 2.50
N ILE A 658 -33.11 10.65 3.67
CA ILE A 658 -31.84 10.11 4.17
C ILE A 658 -32.14 9.01 5.18
N ALA A 659 -31.72 7.78 4.88
CA ALA A 659 -31.72 6.67 5.82
C ALA A 659 -30.54 6.80 6.80
N GLU A 660 -30.83 6.67 8.09
CA GLU A 660 -29.77 6.47 9.09
C GLU A 660 -29.06 5.13 8.86
N PRO A 661 -27.81 4.97 9.33
CA PRO A 661 -27.13 3.68 9.26
C PRO A 661 -27.85 2.64 10.13
N PHE A 662 -28.11 1.46 9.58
CA PHE A 662 -28.72 0.33 10.30
C PHE A 662 -27.72 -0.82 10.44
N PRO A 663 -27.83 -1.65 11.49
CA PRO A 663 -27.11 -2.91 11.51
C PRO A 663 -27.54 -3.77 10.31
N LYS A 664 -26.63 -4.59 9.79
CA LYS A 664 -26.72 -5.15 8.43
C LYS A 664 -28.00 -5.96 8.17
N VAL A 665 -28.50 -6.72 9.15
CA VAL A 665 -29.71 -7.55 9.00
C VAL A 665 -30.95 -6.67 8.87
N GLU A 666 -31.09 -5.68 9.75
CA GLU A 666 -32.15 -4.68 9.67
C GLU A 666 -32.04 -3.89 8.36
N HIS A 667 -30.82 -3.51 7.97
CA HIS A 667 -30.56 -2.78 6.73
C HIS A 667 -31.03 -3.54 5.47
N LEU A 668 -30.81 -4.85 5.41
CA LEU A 668 -31.31 -5.70 4.33
C LEU A 668 -32.85 -5.79 4.32
N ALA A 669 -33.47 -5.83 5.50
CA ALA A 669 -34.92 -5.94 5.62
C ALA A 669 -35.63 -4.65 5.20
N ILE A 670 -35.11 -3.49 5.61
CA ILE A 670 -35.71 -2.18 5.27
C ILE A 670 -35.49 -1.79 3.80
N LYS A 671 -34.42 -2.27 3.15
CA LYS A 671 -34.17 -2.01 1.73
C LYS A 671 -35.34 -2.43 0.85
N GLY A 672 -36.09 -3.46 1.28
CA GLY A 672 -37.32 -3.93 0.62
C GLY A 672 -38.41 -2.88 0.45
N TYR A 673 -38.38 -1.73 1.16
CA TYR A 673 -39.33 -0.64 0.96
C TYR A 673 -39.07 0.22 -0.28
N SER A 674 -37.96 -0.02 -0.97
CA SER A 674 -37.68 0.59 -2.28
C SER A 674 -38.50 -0.09 -3.37
N ASP A 675 -39.08 0.68 -4.30
CA ASP A 675 -39.78 0.18 -5.50
C ASP A 675 -38.81 -0.22 -6.61
N VAL A 676 -37.69 0.48 -6.71
CA VAL A 676 -36.57 0.13 -7.58
C VAL A 676 -35.29 0.66 -6.97
N PHE A 677 -34.17 -0.02 -7.22
CA PHE A 677 -32.84 0.47 -6.88
C PHE A 677 -32.20 1.12 -8.10
N LEU A 678 -31.76 2.37 -7.91
CA LEU A 678 -31.02 3.16 -8.88
C LEU A 678 -29.52 2.95 -8.66
N ASP A 679 -28.91 2.15 -9.51
CA ASP A 679 -27.48 1.89 -9.46
C ASP A 679 -26.68 3.03 -10.11
N THR A 680 -25.40 3.14 -9.76
CA THR A 680 -24.49 4.19 -10.23
C THR A 680 -23.73 3.80 -11.50
N HIS A 681 -23.39 4.77 -12.35
CA HIS A 681 -22.87 4.52 -13.70
C HIS A 681 -21.35 4.31 -13.75
N LEU A 682 -20.56 5.24 -13.19
CA LEU A 682 -19.10 5.22 -13.29
C LEU A 682 -18.45 4.18 -12.38
N TYR A 683 -19.08 3.91 -11.24
CA TYR A 683 -18.73 2.86 -10.30
C TYR A 683 -20.03 2.31 -9.75
N ASN A 684 -20.39 1.08 -10.10
CA ASN A 684 -21.67 0.52 -9.67
C ASN A 684 -21.65 -0.11 -8.27
N GLY A 685 -22.84 -0.40 -7.78
CA GLY A 685 -23.06 -1.22 -6.61
C GLY A 685 -22.50 -2.62 -6.85
N HIS A 686 -21.66 -3.07 -5.93
CA HIS A 686 -21.14 -4.44 -5.91
C HIS A 686 -21.93 -5.23 -4.86
N SER A 687 -21.54 -5.11 -3.59
CA SER A 687 -22.30 -5.65 -2.46
C SER A 687 -23.72 -5.08 -2.41
N THR A 688 -23.88 -3.76 -2.59
CA THR A 688 -25.18 -3.09 -2.58
C THR A 688 -26.14 -3.69 -3.63
N THR A 689 -25.68 -3.97 -4.84
CA THR A 689 -26.53 -4.61 -5.87
C THR A 689 -26.99 -6.00 -5.44
N SER A 690 -26.09 -6.80 -4.87
CA SER A 690 -26.46 -8.13 -4.36
C SER A 690 -27.43 -8.06 -3.17
N ASP A 691 -27.30 -7.06 -2.30
CA ASP A 691 -28.22 -6.79 -1.19
C ASP A 691 -29.62 -6.43 -1.70
N MET A 692 -29.71 -5.57 -2.72
CA MET A 692 -31.00 -5.13 -3.26
C MET A 692 -31.73 -6.28 -3.95
N LEU A 693 -31.01 -7.11 -4.69
CA LEU A 693 -31.57 -8.34 -5.28
C LEU A 693 -32.01 -9.33 -4.19
N TRP A 694 -31.26 -9.44 -3.09
CA TRP A 694 -31.65 -10.24 -1.93
C TRP A 694 -32.94 -9.72 -1.28
N ALA A 695 -33.05 -8.39 -1.15
CA ALA A 695 -34.24 -7.70 -0.68
C ALA A 695 -35.40 -7.70 -1.70
N GLN A 696 -35.23 -8.39 -2.83
CA GLN A 696 -36.20 -8.51 -3.93
C GLN A 696 -36.60 -7.18 -4.54
N VAL A 697 -35.70 -6.20 -4.50
CA VAL A 697 -35.87 -4.92 -5.16
C VAL A 697 -35.29 -5.03 -6.57
N PRO A 698 -36.06 -4.71 -7.62
CA PRO A 698 -35.50 -4.62 -8.97
C PRO A 698 -34.39 -3.59 -9.03
N VAL A 699 -33.29 -3.92 -9.69
CA VAL A 699 -32.15 -3.03 -9.87
C VAL A 699 -32.14 -2.49 -11.29
N VAL A 700 -31.85 -1.21 -11.46
CA VAL A 700 -31.51 -0.62 -12.76
C VAL A 700 -30.06 -0.19 -12.77
N THR A 701 -29.27 -0.69 -13.72
CA THR A 701 -27.85 -0.36 -13.88
C THR A 701 -27.53 0.02 -15.33
N LEU A 702 -26.54 0.89 -15.53
CA LEU A 702 -26.03 1.27 -16.85
C LEU A 702 -24.56 0.85 -16.96
N PRO A 703 -24.26 -0.27 -17.63
CA PRO A 703 -22.90 -0.77 -17.70
C PRO A 703 -22.00 0.13 -18.57
N GLY A 704 -20.89 0.60 -17.98
CA GLY A 704 -19.86 1.35 -18.68
C GLY A 704 -18.80 0.47 -19.36
N GLU A 705 -17.63 1.04 -19.67
CA GLU A 705 -16.52 0.30 -20.30
C GLU A 705 -15.55 -0.34 -19.27
N LYS A 706 -15.65 0.06 -17.99
CA LYS A 706 -14.70 -0.36 -16.94
C LYS A 706 -15.33 -1.48 -16.09
N MET A 707 -14.51 -2.38 -15.52
CA MET A 707 -15.01 -3.50 -14.69
C MET A 707 -15.88 -3.01 -13.52
N ALA A 708 -15.41 -2.00 -12.79
CA ALA A 708 -16.16 -1.36 -11.70
C ALA A 708 -17.51 -0.76 -12.14
N ALA A 709 -17.66 -0.44 -13.42
CA ALA A 709 -18.88 0.05 -14.05
C ALA A 709 -19.70 -1.08 -14.71
N ARG A 710 -19.32 -2.36 -14.54
CA ARG A 710 -20.05 -3.51 -15.10
C ARG A 710 -20.34 -4.64 -14.11
N THR A 711 -19.74 -4.64 -12.93
CA THR A 711 -19.94 -5.70 -11.91
C THR A 711 -21.42 -5.90 -11.54
N ALA A 712 -22.19 -4.83 -11.36
CA ALA A 712 -23.64 -4.92 -11.13
C ALA A 712 -24.39 -5.69 -12.23
N ALA A 713 -24.07 -5.44 -13.51
CA ALA A 713 -24.67 -6.15 -14.63
C ALA A 713 -24.34 -7.66 -14.61
N GLY A 714 -23.11 -8.03 -14.25
CA GLY A 714 -22.71 -9.43 -14.07
C GLY A 714 -23.47 -10.12 -12.93
N ILE A 715 -23.62 -9.44 -11.80
CA ILE A 715 -24.42 -9.89 -10.65
C ILE A 715 -25.88 -10.10 -11.07
N MET A 716 -26.49 -9.10 -11.72
CA MET A 716 -27.88 -9.15 -12.16
C MET A 716 -28.14 -10.28 -13.16
N ALA A 717 -27.23 -10.51 -14.11
CA ALA A 717 -27.36 -11.61 -15.05
C ALA A 717 -27.35 -12.99 -14.35
N ALA A 718 -26.45 -13.18 -13.37
CA ALA A 718 -26.42 -14.41 -12.57
C ALA A 718 -27.66 -14.59 -11.67
N ALA A 719 -28.35 -13.49 -11.34
CA ALA A 719 -29.61 -13.48 -10.61
C ALA A 719 -30.86 -13.62 -11.49
N ASN A 720 -30.72 -13.82 -12.81
CA ASN A 720 -31.82 -13.76 -13.79
C ASN A 720 -32.57 -12.41 -13.80
N ALA A 721 -31.88 -11.32 -13.45
CA ALA A 721 -32.41 -9.95 -13.36
C ALA A 721 -31.91 -9.04 -14.50
N ALA A 722 -31.50 -9.61 -15.63
CA ALA A 722 -30.90 -8.86 -16.75
C ALA A 722 -31.85 -7.80 -17.38
N ILE A 723 -33.16 -7.87 -17.12
CA ILE A 723 -34.16 -6.91 -17.60
C ILE A 723 -33.90 -5.48 -17.08
N GLY A 724 -33.18 -5.31 -15.98
CA GLY A 724 -32.80 -4.01 -15.43
C GLY A 724 -31.49 -3.44 -15.97
N ILE A 725 -30.84 -4.10 -16.92
CA ILE A 725 -29.58 -3.63 -17.51
C ILE A 725 -29.92 -2.68 -18.66
N ALA A 726 -29.71 -1.38 -18.44
CA ALA A 726 -29.95 -0.33 -19.42
C ALA A 726 -28.88 -0.30 -20.51
N ARG A 727 -29.25 0.14 -21.72
CA ARG A 727 -28.33 0.29 -22.86
C ARG A 727 -27.76 1.70 -23.01
N ASN A 728 -28.47 2.69 -22.49
CA ASN A 728 -28.10 4.11 -22.50
C ASN A 728 -28.89 4.84 -21.41
N HIS A 729 -28.66 6.15 -21.28
CA HIS A 729 -29.30 6.98 -20.26
C HIS A 729 -30.83 7.05 -20.40
N ASP A 730 -31.38 7.14 -21.62
CA ASP A 730 -32.84 7.16 -21.80
C ASP A 730 -33.48 5.81 -21.44
N ASP A 731 -32.83 4.71 -21.81
CA ASP A 731 -33.24 3.36 -21.43
C ASP A 731 -33.19 3.17 -19.90
N TYR A 732 -32.16 3.71 -19.22
CA TYR A 732 -32.05 3.72 -17.76
C TYR A 732 -33.23 4.46 -17.12
N PHE A 733 -33.56 5.65 -17.64
CA PHE A 733 -34.69 6.44 -17.18
C PHE A 733 -36.02 5.67 -17.32
N GLU A 734 -36.29 5.11 -18.50
CA GLU A 734 -37.54 4.37 -18.76
C GLU A 734 -37.64 3.09 -17.93
N LEU A 735 -36.55 2.32 -17.81
CA LEU A 735 -36.50 1.13 -16.96
C LEU A 735 -36.74 1.46 -15.49
N SER A 736 -36.15 2.56 -14.99
CA SER A 736 -36.34 3.01 -13.61
C SER A 736 -37.82 3.24 -13.28
N LYS A 737 -38.56 3.91 -14.17
CA LYS A 737 -40.00 4.15 -13.97
C LYS A 737 -40.80 2.87 -14.11
N ARG A 738 -40.55 2.10 -15.18
CA ARG A 738 -41.31 0.88 -15.49
C ARG A 738 -41.18 -0.16 -14.39
N LEU A 739 -39.95 -0.46 -13.95
CA LEU A 739 -39.71 -1.47 -12.93
C LEU A 739 -40.26 -1.04 -11.57
N ALA A 740 -40.13 0.23 -11.19
CA ALA A 740 -40.73 0.75 -9.97
C ALA A 740 -42.26 0.57 -9.95
N GLN A 741 -42.93 0.91 -11.06
CA GLN A 741 -44.38 0.76 -11.18
C GLN A 741 -44.82 -0.71 -11.16
N VAL A 742 -44.08 -1.60 -11.84
CA VAL A 742 -44.37 -3.04 -11.83
C VAL A 742 -44.19 -3.62 -10.43
N ALA A 743 -43.09 -3.29 -9.75
CA ALA A 743 -42.82 -3.74 -8.39
C ALA A 743 -43.93 -3.30 -7.43
N GLN A 744 -44.33 -2.03 -7.49
CA GLN A 744 -45.41 -1.50 -6.66
C GLN A 744 -46.74 -2.24 -6.90
N ARG A 745 -47.09 -2.54 -8.17
CA ARG A 745 -48.30 -3.31 -8.52
C ARG A 745 -48.25 -4.74 -8.01
N LEU A 746 -47.14 -5.45 -8.21
CA LEU A 746 -46.98 -6.83 -7.75
C LEU A 746 -47.03 -6.92 -6.21
N ARG A 747 -46.43 -5.95 -5.52
CA ARG A 747 -46.54 -5.84 -4.06
C ARG A 747 -47.98 -5.61 -3.60
N GLY A 748 -48.71 -4.72 -4.29
CA GLY A 748 -50.13 -4.48 -4.02
C GLY A 748 -51.02 -5.70 -4.27
N ALA A 749 -50.63 -6.58 -5.19
CA ALA A 749 -51.32 -7.84 -5.48
C ALA A 749 -50.92 -9.01 -4.57
N GLY A 750 -49.92 -8.83 -3.68
CA GLY A 750 -49.38 -9.91 -2.86
C GLY A 750 -48.53 -10.94 -3.63
N GLU A 751 -48.16 -10.66 -4.89
CA GLU A 751 -47.45 -11.56 -5.81
C GLU A 751 -45.92 -11.47 -5.70
N ILE A 752 -45.41 -11.05 -4.53
CA ILE A 752 -43.97 -10.93 -4.29
C ILE A 752 -43.33 -12.32 -4.36
N LEU A 753 -42.31 -12.46 -5.20
CA LEU A 753 -41.58 -13.71 -5.41
C LEU A 753 -41.13 -14.32 -4.06
N HIS A 754 -41.49 -15.57 -3.79
CA HIS A 754 -41.04 -16.25 -2.58
C HIS A 754 -39.50 -16.27 -2.54
N ARG A 755 -38.89 -15.92 -1.38
CA ARG A 755 -37.41 -15.95 -1.17
C ARG A 755 -36.76 -17.26 -1.61
N GLU A 756 -37.52 -18.35 -1.66
CA GLU A 756 -37.09 -19.67 -2.16
C GLU A 756 -36.69 -19.67 -3.64
N GLN A 757 -37.27 -18.80 -4.47
CA GLN A 757 -36.91 -18.70 -5.88
C GLN A 757 -35.55 -18.01 -6.09
N LEU A 758 -35.16 -17.09 -5.20
CA LEU A 758 -33.82 -16.47 -5.24
C LEU A 758 -32.72 -17.50 -4.97
N SER A 759 -32.94 -18.46 -4.06
CA SER A 759 -31.96 -19.52 -3.79
C SER A 759 -31.72 -20.47 -4.97
N ASN A 760 -32.61 -20.47 -5.97
CA ASN A 760 -32.45 -21.26 -7.19
C ASN A 760 -31.68 -20.53 -8.29
N THR A 761 -31.35 -19.25 -8.11
CA THR A 761 -30.55 -18.50 -9.07
C THR A 761 -29.07 -18.88 -8.96
N LYS A 762 -28.32 -18.67 -10.04
CA LYS A 762 -26.89 -18.97 -10.11
C LYS A 762 -26.06 -18.08 -9.18
N LEU A 763 -26.47 -16.82 -8.99
CA LEU A 763 -25.80 -15.86 -8.12
C LEU A 763 -25.75 -16.35 -6.66
N PHE A 764 -26.87 -16.89 -6.19
CA PHE A 764 -27.08 -17.24 -4.79
C PHE A 764 -26.78 -18.73 -4.49
N ASN A 765 -26.44 -19.52 -5.52
CA ASN A 765 -26.00 -20.90 -5.36
C ASN A 765 -24.49 -20.96 -5.09
N MET A 766 -24.13 -20.87 -3.81
CA MET A 766 -22.73 -20.84 -3.37
C MET A 766 -21.99 -22.17 -3.59
N ASN A 767 -22.70 -23.31 -3.59
CA ASN A 767 -22.11 -24.59 -3.96
C ASN A 767 -21.69 -24.60 -5.44
N LEU A 768 -22.55 -24.09 -6.34
CA LEU A 768 -22.20 -23.94 -7.75
C LEU A 768 -21.01 -22.97 -7.94
N PHE A 769 -20.99 -21.86 -7.21
CA PHE A 769 -19.85 -20.93 -7.24
C PHE A 769 -18.55 -21.62 -6.79
N ALA A 770 -18.59 -22.36 -5.68
CA ALA A 770 -17.46 -23.07 -5.12
C ALA A 770 -16.91 -24.14 -6.06
N ASP A 771 -17.78 -24.89 -6.74
CA ASP A 771 -17.38 -25.85 -7.76
C ASP A 771 -16.70 -25.18 -8.96
N ASN A 772 -17.28 -24.08 -9.47
CA ASN A 772 -16.69 -23.30 -10.55
C ASN A 772 -15.34 -22.68 -10.17
N LEU A 773 -15.21 -22.20 -8.93
CA LEU A 773 -13.95 -21.67 -8.41
C LEU A 773 -12.88 -22.77 -8.37
N LEU A 774 -13.22 -23.97 -7.90
CA LEU A 774 -12.30 -25.11 -7.89
C LEU A 774 -11.86 -25.50 -9.32
N ARG A 775 -12.78 -25.49 -10.29
CA ARG A 775 -12.46 -25.70 -11.71
C ARG A 775 -11.53 -24.62 -12.25
N CYS A 776 -11.77 -23.35 -11.93
CA CYS A 776 -10.88 -22.25 -12.31
C CYS A 776 -9.47 -22.46 -11.76
N MET A 777 -9.34 -22.79 -10.48
CA MET A 777 -8.04 -23.05 -9.85
C MET A 777 -7.27 -24.16 -10.58
N ARG A 778 -7.95 -25.25 -10.95
CA ARG A 778 -7.34 -26.35 -11.70
C ARG A 778 -6.93 -25.94 -13.10
N ILE A 779 -7.83 -25.30 -13.86
CA ILE A 779 -7.58 -24.88 -15.24
C ILE A 779 -6.40 -23.91 -15.34
N ILE A 780 -6.26 -22.98 -14.40
CA ILE A 780 -5.11 -22.05 -14.38
C ILE A 780 -3.79 -22.82 -14.27
N VAL A 781 -3.69 -23.78 -13.35
CA VAL A 781 -2.45 -24.56 -13.15
C VAL A 781 -2.17 -25.47 -14.33
N ASP A 782 -3.18 -26.22 -14.80
CA ASP A 782 -3.03 -27.14 -15.93
C ASP A 782 -2.62 -26.40 -17.21
N ALA A 783 -3.18 -25.21 -17.44
CA ALA A 783 -2.83 -24.36 -18.57
C ALA A 783 -1.37 -23.88 -18.50
N HIS A 784 -0.87 -23.51 -17.32
CA HIS A 784 0.52 -23.07 -17.16
C HIS A 784 1.51 -24.22 -17.28
N ALA A 785 1.14 -25.39 -16.77
CA ALA A 785 1.93 -26.61 -16.94
C ALA A 785 2.03 -27.04 -18.41
N SER A 786 0.93 -26.92 -19.17
CA SER A 786 0.86 -27.39 -20.56
C SER A 786 1.38 -26.37 -21.58
N TYR A 787 1.25 -25.07 -21.29
CA TYR A 787 1.55 -23.98 -22.23
C TYR A 787 2.21 -22.77 -21.55
N PRO A 788 3.42 -22.93 -20.98
CA PRO A 788 4.08 -21.89 -20.18
C PRO A 788 4.34 -20.58 -20.95
N GLU A 789 4.51 -20.66 -22.27
CA GLU A 789 4.82 -19.52 -23.14
C GLU A 789 3.58 -18.83 -23.73
N ARG A 790 2.37 -19.37 -23.54
CA ARG A 790 1.17 -18.88 -24.23
C ARG A 790 0.36 -17.90 -23.39
N LYS A 791 -0.04 -16.82 -24.06
CA LYS A 791 -0.75 -15.67 -23.47
C LYS A 791 -2.26 -15.70 -23.78
N PHE A 792 -3.00 -16.74 -23.39
CA PHE A 792 -4.45 -16.83 -23.65
C PHE A 792 -5.31 -16.50 -22.41
N ASN A 793 -6.52 -16.00 -22.66
CA ASN A 793 -7.58 -15.92 -21.65
C ASN A 793 -8.16 -17.32 -21.45
N LEU A 794 -8.58 -17.62 -20.22
CA LEU A 794 -9.16 -18.90 -19.84
C LEU A 794 -10.67 -18.78 -19.73
N VAL A 795 -11.39 -19.71 -20.34
CA VAL A 795 -12.85 -19.80 -20.23
C VAL A 795 -13.18 -21.09 -19.51
N VAL A 796 -13.86 -20.98 -18.37
CA VAL A 796 -14.44 -22.15 -17.73
C VAL A 796 -15.83 -22.35 -18.31
N ALA A 797 -16.03 -23.46 -19.00
CA ALA A 797 -17.35 -23.84 -19.46
C ALA A 797 -18.19 -24.30 -18.26
N SER A 798 -19.46 -23.89 -18.21
CA SER A 798 -20.44 -24.67 -17.47
C SER A 798 -20.58 -26.03 -18.17
N GLU A 799 -20.85 -27.08 -17.39
CA GLU A 799 -21.22 -28.41 -17.94
C GLU A 799 -22.27 -28.33 -19.05
#